data_AF-A0A9R0IYZ3-F1
#
_entry.id   AF-A0A9R0IYZ3-F1
#
_cell.length_a   1.000
_cell.length_b   1.000
_cell.length_c   1.000
_cell.angle_alpha   90.00
_cell.angle_beta   90.00
_cell.angle_gamma   90.00
#
_symmetry.space_group_name_H-M   'P 1'
#
loop_
_entity.id
_entity.type
_entity.pdbx_description
1 polymer ?
#
loop_
_entity_poly.entity_id
_entity_poly.type
_entity_poly.pdbx_seq_one_letter_code
_entity_poly.pdbx_strand_id
1 'polypeptide(L)'
;MALQLTSPSFSLPSSSSLSSTPKFSLLRSVSAVRLQSRSVGLFSRKMTKTTPFAMKAEGGETKVLEEETGKEWGKVSAVLFDMDGVLCNSEEPSRRAGVDVFAEMGVDVTVDDFVPFMGTGEANFLGGVASVKGVKGFDTNAAKKRFFEIYLEKYAKPNSGIGFPGALELITQCKAKGLKVAVASSADRIKVDANLAAAGLPLELFDAIVSADAFENLKPAPDIFLSASNILNVIPSECIVIEDALAGLQAANAAKMRCIVVTTTLSEEALATEAPSLIRKDIGNITLDDIISGGSSLRNERLQASQSEGEVGNSFSSGGLQASRRNILRYGSLGISVSCLIFAISNWKAMQYTSPKALWNLAFGLNNPSLGSNEGESPSSRVKQLVNYISDLEKRGNALVVPEFPSGLDWLNTAPLQFRRDLKGKVVVLDFWTYCCINCMHVLPDLEFLEKKYKEMPFAVVGVHSAKFDNEKDLEAIRNAVLRYGITHPVVNDGDMYLWRELGVSSWPTFVILGPNGKLIGQISGEGRRKDLDNIVEAALLFYGERKMLDNTSLPLRLERDNDPRLLTSPLKFPGKLAVDVLNNRLFISDSNHNRIVVTDLDGNYITQIGSSGEEGLRDGNFDDATFNRPQGLAYNAKRNVLYVADTENHALREINFVNEMVRTLAGNGTKGSDYKGGRRGTSQLLNSPWDVCFDPVREKVYITIAGQHQIWEHNLSDETTIAFSGDGYERNLNGSSPMTTSFAQPSGISLSPDMKEAYIADSESSSIRALDLKTGGSRLLVGGDPIFSDNLFKYGDHDGIGAEVLLQHPLGVCFGQDGQVYIADSYNHKIKSLNPSKKRVTTIVGTGKAGFKDGKSLSAQLSEPAGLVEVGNGKFLIADTNNSVIRYLDLNQGEPQLSTLELKGVQPPAPKAKTMKRLRKRLSPDTQIVMVNGGTSTEGDLYLSISVPEGYHFSKEARSKFNVEIQPENSVAVEPLDGNLSPEGSAVLHFKRSTPSASLGRINCKVYYCKEDEVCLYQSLAFEVKFEEEITESSPAEITLQYLVKPKANRDSLQITS
;
A
#
# COMPACT_ATOMS: atom_id res chain seq x y z
N MET A 1 -25.95 48.42 59.60
CA MET A 1 -24.49 48.40 59.87
C MET A 1 -23.86 47.54 58.78
N ALA A 2 -23.39 48.10 57.67
CA ALA A 2 -22.12 48.86 57.45
C ALA A 2 -20.90 47.90 57.38
N LEU A 3 -19.96 47.89 56.41
CA LEU A 3 -19.53 48.77 55.29
C LEU A 3 -18.56 47.92 54.40
N GLN A 4 -18.65 47.94 53.05
CA GLN A 4 -17.79 48.62 52.04
C GLN A 4 -16.31 48.17 51.96
N LEU A 5 -15.70 47.93 50.78
CA LEU A 5 -15.39 48.91 49.70
C LEU A 5 -15.16 48.28 48.29
N THR A 6 -15.42 49.07 47.24
CA THR A 6 -15.30 48.79 45.78
C THR A 6 -14.76 50.01 44.98
N SER A 7 -13.98 49.77 43.90
CA SER A 7 -13.89 50.53 42.59
C SER A 7 -13.44 52.03 42.62
N PRO A 8 -13.25 52.81 41.49
CA PRO A 8 -13.69 52.61 40.08
C PRO A 8 -12.70 53.12 38.93
N SER A 9 -12.80 52.66 37.67
CA SER A 9 -13.48 53.13 36.42
C SER A 9 -12.83 54.26 35.58
N PHE A 10 -12.75 54.09 34.25
CA PHE A 10 -12.59 55.15 33.24
C PHE A 10 -13.57 54.96 32.06
N SER A 11 -14.08 56.08 31.53
CA SER A 11 -15.13 56.22 30.52
C SER A 11 -14.67 57.04 29.29
N LEU A 12 -15.28 56.77 28.13
CA LEU A 12 -15.23 57.50 26.84
C LEU A 12 -16.00 58.86 26.89
N PRO A 13 -15.83 59.78 25.89
CA PRO A 13 -16.72 59.81 24.70
C PRO A 13 -16.09 60.31 23.35
N SER A 14 -16.93 60.32 22.31
CA SER A 14 -16.81 60.39 20.83
C SER A 14 -16.57 61.76 20.12
N SER A 15 -16.09 61.76 18.84
CA SER A 15 -16.77 62.33 17.62
C SER A 15 -15.87 62.59 16.36
N SER A 16 -16.40 62.26 15.16
CA SER A 16 -16.32 62.85 13.76
C SER A 16 -15.03 63.52 13.19
N SER A 17 -14.71 63.66 11.89
CA SER A 17 -15.12 63.19 10.54
C SER A 17 -14.25 63.90 9.46
N LEU A 18 -14.06 63.28 8.27
CA LEU A 18 -13.88 63.88 6.90
C LEU A 18 -12.58 64.60 6.42
N SER A 19 -12.03 64.05 5.32
CA SER A 19 -11.40 64.66 4.10
C SER A 19 -10.15 65.56 4.26
N SER A 20 -9.07 65.42 3.49
CA SER A 20 -8.98 65.60 2.03
C SER A 20 -7.53 65.41 1.56
N THR A 21 -7.34 64.94 0.32
CA THR A 21 -6.06 64.94 -0.42
C THR A 21 -5.69 66.33 -0.95
N PRO A 22 -4.42 66.58 -1.28
CA PRO A 22 -4.14 67.08 -2.63
C PRO A 22 -3.03 66.33 -3.37
N LYS A 23 -3.23 66.31 -4.69
CA LYS A 23 -2.32 65.90 -5.76
C LYS A 23 -1.15 66.88 -5.89
N PHE A 24 0.04 66.39 -6.26
CA PHE A 24 0.76 66.93 -7.42
C PHE A 24 1.57 65.83 -8.09
N SER A 25 1.50 65.85 -9.41
CA SER A 25 2.03 64.90 -10.37
C SER A 25 2.98 65.62 -11.32
N LEU A 26 3.82 64.80 -11.98
CA LEU A 26 4.33 64.93 -13.36
C LEU A 26 5.82 65.27 -13.56
N LEU A 27 6.47 64.26 -14.17
CA LEU A 27 7.41 64.32 -15.31
C LEU A 27 8.84 64.78 -14.99
N ARG A 28 9.93 64.20 -15.52
CA ARG A 28 10.23 63.33 -16.69
C ARG A 28 11.62 62.71 -16.40
N SER A 29 11.87 61.42 -16.65
CA SER A 29 12.44 60.83 -17.90
C SER A 29 13.89 61.32 -18.20
N VAL A 30 14.92 60.60 -18.67
CA VAL A 30 15.20 59.27 -19.28
C VAL A 30 16.76 59.18 -19.29
N SER A 31 17.45 58.04 -19.15
CA SER A 31 17.99 57.16 -20.23
C SER A 31 18.84 56.06 -19.55
N ALA A 32 18.56 54.76 -19.68
CA ALA A 32 18.91 53.83 -20.77
C ALA A 32 20.42 53.50 -20.88
N VAL A 33 20.81 52.29 -20.43
CA VAL A 33 21.92 51.52 -21.04
C VAL A 33 21.52 50.05 -21.16
N ARG A 34 21.69 49.54 -22.38
CA ARG A 34 21.49 48.19 -22.90
C ARG A 34 22.28 47.13 -22.12
N LEU A 35 21.71 45.94 -21.96
CA LEU A 35 22.48 44.69 -21.88
C LEU A 35 22.09 43.80 -23.05
N GLN A 36 23.05 43.61 -23.95
CA GLN A 36 22.98 42.74 -25.11
C GLN A 36 23.12 41.27 -24.73
N SER A 37 22.38 40.45 -25.45
CA SER A 37 22.57 39.02 -25.66
C SER A 37 23.98 38.68 -26.13
N ARG A 38 24.63 37.66 -25.53
CA ARG A 38 25.57 36.78 -26.24
C ARG A 38 25.47 35.33 -25.77
N SER A 39 25.26 34.48 -26.77
CA SER A 39 25.51 33.05 -26.90
C SER A 39 26.60 32.46 -25.99
N VAL A 40 26.32 31.31 -25.39
CA VAL A 40 27.34 30.40 -24.87
C VAL A 40 27.35 29.14 -25.72
N GLY A 41 28.40 29.02 -26.54
CA GLY A 41 28.79 27.79 -27.23
C GLY A 41 29.72 26.93 -26.37
N LEU A 42 29.69 25.63 -26.64
CA LEU A 42 30.48 24.56 -26.02
C LEU A 42 32.01 24.81 -26.01
N PHE A 43 32.72 24.32 -24.98
CA PHE A 43 33.67 23.18 -25.03
C PHE A 43 34.47 23.00 -23.70
N SER A 44 34.35 21.79 -23.12
CA SER A 44 35.38 20.92 -22.48
C SER A 44 36.65 21.54 -21.83
N ARG A 45 36.95 21.22 -20.54
CA ARG A 45 37.82 20.08 -20.07
C ARG A 45 38.29 20.22 -18.59
N LYS A 46 38.33 19.06 -17.90
CA LYS A 46 39.26 18.59 -16.83
C LYS A 46 39.25 19.22 -15.42
N MET A 47 39.08 18.35 -14.41
CA MET A 47 39.55 18.54 -13.04
C MET A 47 40.53 17.43 -12.61
N THR A 48 41.55 17.81 -11.85
CA THR A 48 42.45 16.94 -11.08
C THR A 48 42.75 17.55 -9.69
N LYS A 49 42.57 16.70 -8.67
CA LYS A 49 43.23 16.55 -7.34
C LYS A 49 43.90 17.75 -6.64
N THR A 50 43.60 17.92 -5.34
CA THR A 50 44.58 17.83 -4.21
C THR A 50 43.91 17.72 -2.81
N THR A 51 44.45 16.76 -2.03
CA THR A 51 44.53 16.49 -0.57
C THR A 51 43.87 17.38 0.50
N PRO A 52 43.64 16.82 1.71
CA PRO A 52 44.43 17.28 2.86
C PRO A 52 45.05 16.18 3.75
N PHE A 53 45.93 16.67 4.62
CA PHE A 53 46.92 16.05 5.51
C PHE A 53 46.35 15.33 6.76
N ALA A 54 47.22 14.50 7.36
CA ALA A 54 47.01 13.51 8.43
C ALA A 54 47.11 14.05 9.87
N MET A 55 46.65 13.24 10.86
CA MET A 55 47.38 13.01 12.11
C MET A 55 47.07 11.65 12.79
N LYS A 56 48.17 10.89 13.00
CA LYS A 56 48.56 9.98 14.09
C LYS A 56 47.63 8.86 14.59
N ALA A 57 48.06 7.63 14.34
CA ALA A 57 48.00 6.55 15.33
C ALA A 57 49.43 5.98 15.50
N GLU A 58 49.85 5.83 16.75
CA GLU A 58 51.15 5.37 17.19
C GLU A 58 51.35 3.86 16.92
N GLY A 59 52.60 3.49 16.65
CA GLY A 59 53.01 2.12 16.37
C GLY A 59 53.21 1.26 17.61
N GLY A 60 53.13 -0.04 17.40
CA GLY A 60 53.62 -1.08 18.27
C GLY A 60 53.87 -2.34 17.43
N GLU A 61 55.14 -2.61 17.17
CA GLU A 61 55.65 -3.76 16.40
C GLU A 61 55.28 -5.10 17.04
N THR A 62 55.01 -6.13 16.24
CA THR A 62 55.74 -7.41 16.40
C THR A 62 55.68 -8.29 15.14
N LYS A 63 56.87 -8.47 14.56
CA LYS A 63 57.45 -9.65 13.88
C LYS A 63 56.67 -10.40 12.78
N VAL A 64 57.25 -10.29 11.58
CA VAL A 64 57.26 -11.28 10.52
C VAL A 64 58.05 -12.53 10.96
N LEU A 65 57.51 -13.72 10.66
CA LEU A 65 58.22 -14.99 10.42
C LEU A 65 57.55 -15.55 9.15
N GLU A 66 58.19 -15.37 7.99
CA GLU A 66 58.92 -16.40 7.22
C GLU A 66 58.02 -17.51 6.66
N GLU A 67 57.98 -17.57 5.33
CA GLU A 67 57.38 -18.64 4.53
C GLU A 67 58.15 -19.94 4.73
N GLU A 68 57.43 -21.06 4.93
CA GLU A 68 57.92 -22.37 4.53
C GLU A 68 56.90 -23.15 3.70
N THR A 69 57.49 -23.82 2.72
CA THR A 69 56.95 -24.73 1.73
C THR A 69 56.28 -25.96 2.35
N GLY A 70 55.02 -26.15 1.97
CA GLY A 70 54.22 -27.35 2.17
C GLY A 70 52.78 -26.93 1.89
N LYS A 71 52.03 -27.63 1.02
CA LYS A 71 50.58 -27.41 0.94
C LYS A 71 49.94 -28.02 2.20
N GLU A 72 50.24 -27.45 3.38
CA GLU A 72 49.45 -27.67 4.57
C GLU A 72 48.16 -26.88 4.37
N TRP A 73 47.11 -27.59 3.95
CA TRP A 73 45.78 -27.01 3.92
C TRP A 73 45.42 -26.59 5.35
N GLY A 74 45.04 -25.33 5.52
CA GLY A 74 44.64 -24.78 6.82
C GLY A 74 43.41 -25.47 7.41
N LYS A 75 43.04 -25.01 8.61
CA LYS A 75 41.90 -25.50 9.39
C LYS A 75 40.65 -25.76 8.53
N VAL A 76 39.92 -26.84 8.86
CA VAL A 76 38.58 -27.12 8.32
C VAL A 76 37.57 -26.66 9.36
N SER A 77 36.61 -25.85 8.93
CA SER A 77 35.58 -25.28 9.80
C SER A 77 34.16 -25.64 9.36
N ALA A 78 33.98 -26.08 8.10
CA ALA A 78 32.67 -26.51 7.58
C ALA A 78 32.75 -27.68 6.59
N VAL A 79 31.71 -28.50 6.57
CA VAL A 79 31.48 -29.59 5.62
C VAL A 79 30.19 -29.32 4.85
N LEU A 80 30.27 -29.32 3.52
CA LEU A 80 29.20 -29.05 2.59
C LEU A 80 28.86 -30.36 1.87
N PHE A 81 27.67 -30.90 2.07
CA PHE A 81 27.24 -32.15 1.45
C PHE A 81 26.37 -31.84 0.23
N ASP A 82 26.69 -32.41 -0.93
CA ASP A 82 25.64 -32.65 -1.90
C ASP A 82 24.61 -33.63 -1.31
N MET A 83 23.39 -33.62 -1.84
CA MET A 83 22.33 -34.48 -1.35
C MET A 83 22.19 -35.75 -2.19
N ASP A 84 22.12 -35.59 -3.51
CA ASP A 84 21.81 -36.66 -4.44
C ASP A 84 23.08 -37.48 -4.65
N GLY A 85 23.03 -38.80 -4.48
CA GLY A 85 24.22 -39.65 -4.60
C GLY A 85 25.23 -39.54 -3.44
N VAL A 86 25.15 -38.51 -2.58
CA VAL A 86 26.00 -38.37 -1.37
C VAL A 86 25.26 -38.72 -0.08
N LEU A 87 24.15 -38.02 0.22
CA LEU A 87 23.37 -38.27 1.43
C LEU A 87 22.29 -39.32 1.21
N CYS A 88 21.75 -39.42 0.00
CA CYS A 88 20.69 -40.37 -0.33
C CYS A 88 20.67 -40.79 -1.81
N ASN A 89 20.13 -41.98 -2.08
CA ASN A 89 19.82 -42.45 -3.43
C ASN A 89 18.44 -41.94 -3.85
N SER A 90 18.39 -40.75 -4.46
CA SER A 90 17.16 -40.15 -4.99
C SER A 90 16.88 -40.50 -6.45
N GLU A 91 17.88 -40.98 -7.18
CA GLU A 91 17.82 -41.19 -8.63
C GLU A 91 16.89 -42.35 -9.00
N GLU A 92 17.01 -43.47 -8.29
CA GLU A 92 16.13 -44.63 -8.50
C GLU A 92 14.66 -44.34 -8.13
N PRO A 93 14.35 -43.74 -6.95
CA PRO A 93 13.04 -43.17 -6.65
C PRO A 93 12.50 -42.23 -7.75
N SER A 94 13.34 -41.35 -8.28
CA SER A 94 12.94 -40.36 -9.30
C SER A 94 12.56 -41.05 -10.60
N ARG A 95 13.32 -42.04 -11.05
CA ARG A 95 12.98 -42.82 -12.26
C ARG A 95 11.68 -43.61 -12.09
N ARG A 96 11.43 -44.21 -10.93
CA ARG A 96 10.17 -44.91 -10.66
C ARG A 96 8.96 -43.97 -10.62
N ALA A 97 9.10 -42.79 -10.00
CA ALA A 97 8.07 -41.76 -10.04
C ALA A 97 7.81 -41.26 -11.47
N GLY A 98 8.86 -41.10 -12.27
CA GLY A 98 8.74 -40.80 -13.70
C GLY A 98 7.91 -41.85 -14.44
N VAL A 99 8.23 -43.14 -14.26
CA VAL A 99 7.45 -44.26 -14.85
C VAL A 99 5.97 -44.17 -14.47
N ASP A 100 5.67 -43.92 -13.21
CA ASP A 100 4.29 -43.77 -12.72
C ASP A 100 3.55 -42.60 -13.39
N VAL A 101 4.21 -41.45 -13.58
CA VAL A 101 3.62 -40.29 -14.29
C VAL A 101 3.23 -40.68 -15.72
N PHE A 102 4.13 -41.33 -16.45
CA PHE A 102 3.85 -41.74 -17.83
C PHE A 102 2.84 -42.88 -17.92
N ALA A 103 2.80 -43.77 -16.93
CA ALA A 103 1.77 -44.81 -16.82
C ALA A 103 0.37 -44.20 -16.63
N GLU A 104 0.22 -43.16 -15.81
CA GLU A 104 -1.04 -42.39 -15.69
C GLU A 104 -1.45 -41.70 -16.99
N MET A 105 -0.48 -41.36 -17.85
CA MET A 105 -0.69 -40.77 -19.17
C MET A 105 -0.93 -41.83 -20.27
N GLY A 106 -0.90 -43.12 -19.93
CA GLY A 106 -1.07 -44.23 -20.88
C GLY A 106 0.13 -44.44 -21.81
N VAL A 107 1.33 -44.02 -21.41
CA VAL A 107 2.57 -44.14 -22.18
C VAL A 107 3.49 -45.15 -21.50
N ASP A 108 3.92 -46.17 -22.24
CA ASP A 108 4.81 -47.21 -21.72
C ASP A 108 6.28 -46.74 -21.70
N VAL A 109 6.83 -46.62 -20.50
CA VAL A 109 8.22 -46.21 -20.24
C VAL A 109 8.82 -47.07 -19.14
N THR A 110 10.12 -47.29 -19.22
CA THR A 110 10.91 -48.05 -18.25
C THR A 110 11.85 -47.10 -17.51
N VAL A 111 12.38 -47.53 -16.36
CA VAL A 111 13.36 -46.72 -15.61
C VAL A 111 14.62 -46.42 -16.44
N ASP A 112 14.96 -47.24 -17.43
CA ASP A 112 16.13 -47.04 -18.30
C ASP A 112 15.92 -45.90 -19.31
N ASP A 113 14.67 -45.60 -19.69
CA ASP A 113 14.35 -44.49 -20.59
C ASP A 113 14.72 -43.13 -20.00
N PHE A 114 14.81 -43.04 -18.66
CA PHE A 114 15.15 -41.83 -17.94
C PHE A 114 16.66 -41.62 -17.77
N VAL A 115 17.47 -42.66 -17.94
CA VAL A 115 18.94 -42.62 -17.72
C VAL A 115 19.62 -41.51 -18.53
N PRO A 116 19.30 -41.30 -19.84
CA PRO A 116 19.91 -40.21 -20.62
C PRO A 116 19.56 -38.79 -20.13
N PHE A 117 18.53 -38.65 -19.29
CA PHE A 117 18.00 -37.36 -18.84
C PHE A 117 18.24 -37.11 -17.35
N MET A 118 18.98 -37.99 -16.67
CA MET A 118 19.37 -37.80 -15.27
C MET A 118 20.25 -36.56 -15.10
N GLY A 119 20.05 -35.82 -13.99
CA GLY A 119 20.79 -34.59 -13.69
C GLY A 119 20.44 -33.37 -14.56
N THR A 120 19.44 -33.44 -15.44
CA THR A 120 19.07 -32.33 -16.36
C THR A 120 18.00 -31.37 -15.82
N GLY A 121 17.54 -31.59 -14.58
CA GLY A 121 16.38 -30.93 -13.96
C GLY A 121 15.05 -31.58 -14.36
N GLU A 122 14.05 -31.55 -13.48
CA GLU A 122 12.82 -32.34 -13.60
C GLU A 122 12.01 -32.04 -14.88
N ALA A 123 12.08 -30.81 -15.38
CA ALA A 123 11.42 -30.41 -16.63
C ALA A 123 12.03 -31.13 -17.85
N ASN A 124 13.35 -31.23 -17.92
CA ASN A 124 14.06 -31.92 -18.99
C ASN A 124 14.07 -33.45 -18.78
N PHE A 125 14.08 -33.90 -17.53
CA PHE A 125 13.94 -35.30 -17.14
C PHE A 125 12.65 -35.91 -17.68
N LEU A 126 11.51 -35.24 -17.46
CA LEU A 126 10.21 -35.69 -17.96
C LEU A 126 10.02 -35.32 -19.44
N GLY A 127 10.36 -34.08 -19.84
CA GLY A 127 10.20 -33.60 -21.21
C GLY A 127 11.05 -34.37 -22.23
N GLY A 128 12.25 -34.81 -21.84
CA GLY A 128 13.14 -35.63 -22.66
C GLY A 128 12.54 -36.99 -22.98
N VAL A 129 12.03 -37.69 -21.96
CA VAL A 129 11.34 -38.97 -22.16
C VAL A 129 10.07 -38.79 -22.99
N ALA A 130 9.27 -37.75 -22.71
CA ALA A 130 8.07 -37.44 -23.49
C ALA A 130 8.37 -37.20 -24.97
N SER A 131 9.48 -36.49 -25.26
CA SER A 131 9.95 -36.23 -26.62
C SER A 131 10.37 -37.53 -27.33
N VAL A 132 11.19 -38.36 -26.69
CA VAL A 132 11.65 -39.65 -27.25
C VAL A 132 10.48 -40.61 -27.48
N LYS A 133 9.49 -40.61 -26.59
CA LYS A 133 8.29 -41.46 -26.67
C LYS A 133 7.19 -40.87 -27.55
N GLY A 134 7.38 -39.68 -28.11
CA GLY A 134 6.47 -39.05 -29.06
C GLY A 134 5.14 -38.58 -28.46
N VAL A 135 5.13 -38.19 -27.18
CA VAL A 135 3.92 -37.73 -26.47
C VAL A 135 3.49 -36.36 -26.98
N LYS A 136 2.37 -36.29 -27.71
CA LYS A 136 1.85 -35.03 -28.28
C LYS A 136 1.14 -34.20 -27.21
N GLY A 137 1.44 -32.89 -27.17
CA GLY A 137 0.81 -31.96 -26.24
C GLY A 137 1.23 -32.16 -24.78
N PHE A 138 2.45 -32.68 -24.55
CA PHE A 138 3.01 -32.86 -23.22
C PHE A 138 3.13 -31.52 -22.48
N ASP A 139 2.39 -31.37 -21.38
CA ASP A 139 2.51 -30.22 -20.48
C ASP A 139 3.55 -30.51 -19.41
N THR A 140 4.73 -29.93 -19.59
CA THR A 140 5.87 -30.11 -18.68
C THR A 140 5.58 -29.62 -17.25
N ASN A 141 4.79 -28.56 -17.08
CA ASN A 141 4.52 -28.00 -15.76
C ASN A 141 3.52 -28.87 -15.00
N ALA A 142 2.47 -29.34 -15.67
CA ALA A 142 1.52 -30.28 -15.09
C ALA A 142 2.19 -31.63 -14.75
N ALA A 143 3.03 -32.15 -15.65
CA ALA A 143 3.78 -33.38 -15.42
C ALA A 143 4.80 -33.25 -14.28
N LYS A 144 5.52 -32.12 -14.19
CA LYS A 144 6.44 -31.84 -13.08
C LYS A 144 5.71 -31.76 -11.74
N LYS A 145 4.54 -31.12 -11.70
CA LYS A 145 3.70 -31.10 -10.49
C LYS A 145 3.25 -32.50 -10.08
N ARG A 146 2.73 -33.28 -11.04
CA ARG A 146 2.26 -34.65 -10.78
C ARG A 146 3.39 -35.59 -10.37
N PHE A 147 4.57 -35.41 -10.97
CA PHE A 147 5.80 -36.10 -10.58
C PHE A 147 6.10 -35.89 -9.10
N PHE A 148 6.08 -34.65 -8.60
CA PHE A 148 6.32 -34.40 -7.18
C PHE A 148 5.25 -35.00 -6.28
N GLU A 149 3.97 -34.95 -6.66
CA GLU A 149 2.91 -35.62 -5.90
C GLU A 149 3.20 -37.11 -5.74
N ILE A 150 3.48 -37.82 -6.84
CA ILE A 150 3.78 -39.25 -6.82
C ILE A 150 5.09 -39.55 -6.10
N TYR A 151 6.13 -38.76 -6.34
CA TYR A 151 7.45 -38.90 -5.74
C TYR A 151 7.37 -38.81 -4.21
N LEU A 152 6.69 -37.78 -3.69
CA LEU A 152 6.49 -37.57 -2.26
C LEU A 152 5.57 -38.63 -1.64
N GLU A 153 4.48 -38.98 -2.32
CA GLU A 153 3.48 -39.91 -1.79
C GLU A 153 3.92 -41.37 -1.82
N LYS A 154 4.78 -41.78 -2.74
CA LYS A 154 5.14 -43.20 -2.90
C LYS A 154 6.59 -43.51 -2.58
N TYR A 155 7.53 -42.64 -2.94
CA TYR A 155 8.94 -43.00 -3.00
C TYR A 155 9.83 -42.25 -1.98
N ALA A 156 9.50 -41.00 -1.65
CA ALA A 156 10.24 -40.15 -0.70
C ALA A 156 9.44 -39.90 0.60
N LYS A 157 8.82 -40.94 1.15
CA LYS A 157 8.19 -40.86 2.49
C LYS A 157 9.26 -40.73 3.57
N PRO A 158 8.98 -40.04 4.68
CA PRO A 158 9.89 -39.99 5.82
C PRO A 158 10.35 -41.40 6.25
N ASN A 159 11.65 -41.59 6.40
CA ASN A 159 12.29 -42.88 6.70
C ASN A 159 12.00 -44.01 5.69
N SER A 160 11.81 -43.71 4.40
CA SER A 160 11.63 -44.73 3.36
C SER A 160 12.92 -45.52 3.04
N GLY A 161 14.05 -45.15 3.65
CA GLY A 161 15.29 -45.93 3.58
C GLY A 161 16.16 -45.61 2.37
N ILE A 162 16.02 -44.41 1.79
CA ILE A 162 16.86 -43.96 0.66
C ILE A 162 18.21 -43.38 1.10
N GLY A 163 18.42 -43.17 2.40
CA GLY A 163 19.66 -42.60 2.94
C GLY A 163 20.84 -43.56 2.81
N PHE A 164 22.01 -43.04 2.47
CA PHE A 164 23.22 -43.88 2.40
C PHE A 164 23.72 -44.24 3.81
N PRO A 165 24.09 -45.51 4.06
CA PRO A 165 24.72 -45.92 5.31
C PRO A 165 25.96 -45.07 5.63
N GLY A 166 26.11 -44.64 6.88
CA GLY A 166 27.22 -43.78 7.31
C GLY A 166 26.96 -42.28 7.24
N ALA A 167 25.94 -41.80 6.51
CA ALA A 167 25.66 -40.37 6.37
C ALA A 167 25.33 -39.67 7.71
N LEU A 168 24.37 -40.22 8.47
CA LEU A 168 23.98 -39.69 9.79
C LEU A 168 25.14 -39.72 10.78
N GLU A 169 25.92 -40.80 10.75
CA GLU A 169 27.07 -41.01 11.64
C GLU A 169 28.17 -39.98 11.36
N LEU A 170 28.50 -39.76 10.08
CA LEU A 170 29.50 -38.78 9.67
C LEU A 170 29.06 -37.34 10.01
N ILE A 171 27.81 -36.97 9.71
CA ILE A 171 27.26 -35.65 10.07
C ILE A 171 27.35 -35.43 11.58
N THR A 172 26.95 -36.42 12.37
CA THR A 172 27.00 -36.34 13.84
C THR A 172 28.44 -36.20 14.34
N GLN A 173 29.39 -36.93 13.76
CA GLN A 173 30.82 -36.80 14.08
C GLN A 173 31.37 -35.41 13.74
N CYS A 174 30.99 -34.84 12.59
CA CYS A 174 31.37 -33.48 12.20
C CYS A 174 30.85 -32.45 13.21
N LYS A 175 29.56 -32.51 13.58
CA LYS A 175 28.97 -31.60 14.58
C LYS A 175 29.61 -31.76 15.96
N ALA A 176 29.85 -32.99 16.40
CA ALA A 176 30.50 -33.26 17.69
C ALA A 176 31.94 -32.69 17.74
N LYS A 177 32.60 -32.55 16.59
CA LYS A 177 33.91 -31.91 16.47
C LYS A 177 33.84 -30.38 16.35
N GLY A 178 32.64 -29.80 16.35
CA GLY A 178 32.42 -28.36 16.21
C GLY A 178 32.53 -27.85 14.77
N LEU A 179 32.48 -28.74 13.77
CA LEU A 179 32.39 -28.34 12.37
C LEU A 179 30.94 -27.95 12.06
N LYS A 180 30.79 -26.90 11.26
CA LYS A 180 29.49 -26.56 10.68
C LYS A 180 29.17 -27.52 9.54
N VAL A 181 27.91 -27.90 9.37
CA VAL A 181 27.49 -28.83 8.31
C VAL A 181 26.34 -28.23 7.51
N ALA A 182 26.38 -28.35 6.19
CA ALA A 182 25.30 -27.87 5.33
C ALA A 182 24.99 -28.82 4.18
N VAL A 183 23.74 -28.75 3.70
CA VAL A 183 23.33 -29.36 2.43
C VAL A 183 23.43 -28.30 1.33
N ALA A 184 24.01 -28.67 0.19
CA ALA A 184 24.24 -27.79 -0.95
C ALA A 184 23.90 -28.54 -2.25
N SER A 185 22.62 -28.53 -2.63
CA SER A 185 22.06 -29.34 -3.72
C SER A 185 21.54 -28.48 -4.89
N SER A 186 21.69 -29.02 -6.11
CA SER A 186 21.08 -28.46 -7.33
C SER A 186 19.62 -28.89 -7.53
N ALA A 187 18.95 -29.45 -6.53
CA ALA A 187 17.53 -29.80 -6.56
C ALA A 187 16.63 -28.69 -5.97
N ASP A 188 15.37 -28.63 -6.43
CA ASP A 188 14.32 -27.78 -5.84
C ASP A 188 14.12 -28.11 -4.34
N ARG A 189 13.81 -27.10 -3.52
CA ARG A 189 13.72 -27.22 -2.05
C ARG A 189 12.75 -28.29 -1.60
N ILE A 190 11.63 -28.43 -2.31
CA ILE A 190 10.61 -29.46 -2.05
C ILE A 190 11.22 -30.86 -2.13
N LYS A 191 12.09 -31.11 -3.10
CA LYS A 191 12.80 -32.39 -3.26
C LYS A 191 13.86 -32.56 -2.18
N VAL A 192 14.58 -31.48 -1.85
CA VAL A 192 15.62 -31.50 -0.80
C VAL A 192 15.04 -31.90 0.55
N ASP A 193 14.00 -31.21 1.00
CA ASP A 193 13.38 -31.47 2.30
C ASP A 193 12.79 -32.90 2.37
N ALA A 194 12.17 -33.36 1.29
CA ALA A 194 11.60 -34.70 1.21
C ALA A 194 12.66 -35.80 1.25
N ASN A 195 13.75 -35.64 0.50
CA ASN A 195 14.83 -36.61 0.44
C ASN A 195 15.58 -36.72 1.77
N LEU A 196 15.83 -35.60 2.45
CA LEU A 196 16.42 -35.60 3.78
C LEU A 196 15.52 -36.32 4.80
N ALA A 197 14.22 -36.04 4.80
CA ALA A 197 13.26 -36.74 5.64
C ALA A 197 13.20 -38.25 5.32
N ALA A 198 13.21 -38.61 4.03
CA ALA A 198 13.20 -39.98 3.56
C ALA A 198 14.49 -40.76 3.90
N ALA A 199 15.62 -40.05 3.94
CA ALA A 199 16.92 -40.56 4.37
C ALA A 199 17.05 -40.69 5.90
N GLY A 200 16.07 -40.22 6.68
CA GLY A 200 16.16 -40.19 8.14
C GLY A 200 17.14 -39.14 8.67
N LEU A 201 17.37 -38.07 7.89
CA LEU A 201 18.23 -36.94 8.23
C LEU A 201 17.36 -35.71 8.55
N PRO A 202 16.99 -35.48 9.83
CA PRO A 202 16.23 -34.30 10.22
C PRO A 202 16.94 -33.00 9.81
N LEU A 203 16.17 -31.99 9.40
CA LEU A 203 16.71 -30.71 8.89
C LEU A 203 17.57 -30.00 9.94
N GLU A 204 17.27 -30.20 11.21
CA GLU A 204 17.99 -29.64 12.37
C GLU A 204 19.44 -30.16 12.49
N LEU A 205 19.77 -31.24 11.79
CA LEU A 205 21.16 -31.70 11.68
C LEU A 205 22.02 -30.72 10.89
N PHE A 206 21.45 -29.89 10.03
CA PHE A 206 22.21 -28.99 9.18
C PHE A 206 22.14 -27.55 9.67
N ASP A 207 23.29 -26.90 9.70
CA ASP A 207 23.42 -25.49 10.07
C ASP A 207 23.05 -24.56 8.88
N ALA A 208 23.01 -25.11 7.67
CA ALA A 208 22.45 -24.48 6.48
C ALA A 208 21.92 -25.52 5.46
N ILE A 209 20.90 -25.13 4.68
CA ILE A 209 20.38 -25.92 3.56
C ILE A 209 20.23 -24.98 2.36
N VAL A 210 20.92 -25.31 1.27
CA VAL A 210 20.96 -24.54 0.03
C VAL A 210 20.44 -25.42 -1.11
N SER A 211 19.41 -24.93 -1.80
CA SER A 211 18.69 -25.61 -2.89
C SER A 211 18.67 -24.76 -4.16
N ALA A 212 18.31 -25.37 -5.31
CA ALA A 212 18.36 -24.75 -6.63
C ALA A 212 17.46 -23.53 -6.81
N ASP A 213 16.31 -23.46 -6.13
CA ASP A 213 15.34 -22.36 -6.30
C ASP A 213 15.92 -20.96 -6.06
N ALA A 214 17.07 -20.89 -5.38
CA ALA A 214 17.76 -19.65 -5.04
C ALA A 214 18.86 -19.24 -6.06
N PHE A 215 19.08 -19.99 -7.15
CA PHE A 215 20.19 -19.75 -8.09
C PHE A 215 19.79 -19.88 -9.56
N GLU A 216 20.20 -18.91 -10.38
CA GLU A 216 20.09 -18.99 -11.84
C GLU A 216 21.14 -19.92 -12.46
N ASN A 217 22.35 -19.98 -11.88
CA ASN A 217 23.43 -20.86 -12.32
C ASN A 217 23.61 -22.01 -11.31
N LEU A 218 23.32 -23.23 -11.74
CA LEU A 218 23.54 -24.45 -10.95
C LEU A 218 24.96 -25.01 -11.19
N LYS A 219 25.35 -26.05 -10.44
CA LYS A 219 26.64 -26.76 -10.63
C LYS A 219 26.81 -27.11 -12.12
N PRO A 220 27.92 -26.75 -12.80
CA PRO A 220 29.26 -26.52 -12.27
C PRO A 220 29.61 -25.09 -11.84
N ALA A 221 28.65 -24.17 -11.79
CA ALA A 221 28.87 -22.85 -11.22
C ALA A 221 29.10 -22.95 -9.69
N PRO A 222 29.99 -22.14 -9.09
CA PRO A 222 30.35 -22.24 -7.66
C PRO A 222 29.27 -21.68 -6.71
N ASP A 223 28.22 -21.08 -7.25
CA ASP A 223 27.23 -20.23 -6.56
C ASP A 223 26.57 -20.93 -5.37
N ILE A 224 26.15 -22.20 -5.54
CA ILE A 224 25.51 -23.01 -4.49
C ILE A 224 26.46 -23.21 -3.29
N PHE A 225 27.73 -23.55 -3.54
CA PHE A 225 28.69 -23.76 -2.47
C PHE A 225 29.13 -22.47 -1.81
N LEU A 226 29.36 -21.41 -2.58
CA LEU A 226 29.70 -20.09 -2.03
C LEU A 226 28.57 -19.55 -1.15
N SER A 227 27.32 -19.76 -1.53
CA SER A 227 26.17 -19.40 -0.71
C SER A 227 26.13 -20.21 0.59
N ALA A 228 26.33 -21.53 0.53
CA ALA A 228 26.39 -22.35 1.73
C ALA A 228 27.51 -21.91 2.69
N SER A 229 28.71 -21.65 2.16
CA SER A 229 29.85 -21.08 2.89
C SER A 229 29.50 -19.75 3.58
N ASN A 230 28.81 -18.85 2.86
CA ASN A 230 28.38 -17.55 3.37
C ASN A 230 27.33 -17.67 4.48
N ILE A 231 26.32 -18.53 4.32
CA ILE A 231 25.30 -18.78 5.35
C ILE A 231 25.96 -19.34 6.61
N LEU A 232 26.92 -20.25 6.45
CA LEU A 232 27.69 -20.79 7.56
C LEU A 232 28.68 -19.77 8.16
N ASN A 233 28.90 -18.60 7.55
CA ASN A 233 29.92 -17.64 7.94
C ASN A 233 31.31 -18.30 8.08
N VAL A 234 31.67 -19.14 7.11
CA VAL A 234 32.97 -19.81 6.99
C VAL A 234 33.56 -19.42 5.64
N ILE A 235 34.85 -19.09 5.59
CA ILE A 235 35.49 -18.74 4.32
C ILE A 235 35.65 -19.99 3.43
N PRO A 236 35.59 -19.87 2.08
CA PRO A 236 35.64 -21.03 1.20
C PRO A 236 36.84 -21.95 1.39
N SER A 237 38.02 -21.40 1.67
CA SER A 237 39.23 -22.19 1.92
C SER A 237 39.16 -23.09 3.17
N GLU A 238 38.26 -22.79 4.12
CA GLU A 238 38.02 -23.61 5.32
C GLU A 238 36.86 -24.60 5.15
N CYS A 239 36.21 -24.60 3.98
CA CYS A 239 35.15 -25.54 3.64
C CYS A 239 35.71 -26.79 2.93
N ILE A 240 35.05 -27.92 3.17
CA ILE A 240 35.23 -29.14 2.39
C ILE A 240 33.87 -29.60 1.86
N VAL A 241 33.82 -29.87 0.55
CA VAL A 241 32.65 -30.36 -0.16
C VAL A 241 32.73 -31.89 -0.24
N ILE A 242 31.59 -32.55 -0.09
CA ILE A 242 31.42 -33.98 -0.38
C ILE A 242 30.42 -34.10 -1.53
N GLU A 243 30.84 -34.69 -2.64
CA GLU A 243 30.13 -34.68 -3.92
C GLU A 243 30.31 -36.03 -4.65
N ASP A 244 29.39 -36.38 -5.53
CA ASP A 244 29.42 -37.61 -6.34
C ASP A 244 29.52 -37.35 -7.86
N ALA A 245 29.27 -36.11 -8.31
CA ALA A 245 29.21 -35.73 -9.70
C ALA A 245 30.38 -34.81 -10.16
N LEU A 246 30.77 -34.94 -11.43
CA LEU A 246 31.80 -34.10 -12.05
C LEU A 246 31.44 -32.60 -12.02
N ALA A 247 30.17 -32.25 -12.24
CA ALA A 247 29.71 -30.87 -12.20
C ALA A 247 29.90 -30.26 -10.80
N GLY A 248 29.63 -31.02 -9.73
CA GLY A 248 29.86 -30.54 -8.37
C GLY A 248 31.34 -30.44 -8.01
N LEU A 249 32.19 -31.37 -8.47
CA LEU A 249 33.65 -31.23 -8.31
C LEU A 249 34.17 -29.95 -8.99
N GLN A 250 33.70 -29.66 -10.20
CA GLN A 250 34.02 -28.42 -10.92
C GLN A 250 33.54 -27.17 -10.16
N ALA A 251 32.33 -27.20 -9.60
CA ALA A 251 31.81 -26.13 -8.77
C ALA A 251 32.63 -25.91 -7.50
N ALA A 252 33.06 -26.99 -6.82
CA ALA A 252 33.90 -26.91 -5.63
C ALA A 252 35.28 -26.31 -5.95
N ASN A 253 35.90 -26.75 -7.06
CA ASN A 253 37.16 -26.21 -7.57
C ASN A 253 37.02 -24.72 -7.93
N ALA A 254 35.93 -24.33 -8.62
CA ALA A 254 35.64 -22.94 -8.96
C ALA A 254 35.41 -22.08 -7.70
N ALA A 255 34.82 -22.66 -6.64
CA ALA A 255 34.64 -22.03 -5.34
C ALA A 255 35.93 -22.00 -4.50
N LYS A 256 37.02 -22.62 -4.97
CA LYS A 256 38.30 -22.80 -4.25
C LYS A 256 38.13 -23.56 -2.92
N MET A 257 37.24 -24.54 -2.90
CA MET A 257 36.98 -25.41 -1.77
C MET A 257 37.66 -26.77 -1.96
N ARG A 258 37.99 -27.44 -0.87
CA ARG A 258 38.43 -28.85 -0.93
C ARG A 258 37.23 -29.72 -1.30
N CYS A 259 37.44 -30.81 -2.04
CA CYS A 259 36.37 -31.71 -2.45
C CYS A 259 36.77 -33.16 -2.24
N ILE A 260 36.03 -33.87 -1.40
CA ILE A 260 36.05 -35.34 -1.31
C ILE A 260 34.98 -35.85 -2.25
N VAL A 261 35.36 -36.71 -3.19
CA VAL A 261 34.40 -37.28 -4.14
C VAL A 261 34.06 -38.72 -3.76
N VAL A 262 32.78 -39.07 -3.84
CA VAL A 262 32.28 -40.44 -3.68
C VAL A 262 31.93 -41.04 -5.04
N THR A 263 32.16 -42.34 -5.22
CA THR A 263 31.93 -43.04 -6.50
C THR A 263 30.56 -43.72 -6.57
N THR A 264 29.55 -43.13 -5.94
CA THR A 264 28.17 -43.65 -5.90
C THR A 264 27.45 -43.50 -7.24
N THR A 265 27.79 -42.45 -8.00
CA THR A 265 27.12 -42.10 -9.28
C THR A 265 28.04 -42.22 -10.50
N LEU A 266 29.35 -41.94 -10.36
CA LEU A 266 30.33 -42.02 -11.45
C LEU A 266 31.50 -42.97 -11.10
N SER A 267 32.10 -43.58 -12.13
CA SER A 267 33.29 -44.42 -11.97
C SER A 267 34.53 -43.59 -11.61
N GLU A 268 35.47 -44.19 -10.88
CA GLU A 268 36.73 -43.54 -10.46
C GLU A 268 37.52 -42.95 -11.65
N GLU A 269 37.47 -43.61 -12.81
CA GLU A 269 38.10 -43.19 -14.07
C GLU A 269 37.51 -41.89 -14.64
N ALA A 270 36.21 -41.64 -14.46
CA ALA A 270 35.52 -40.44 -14.94
C ALA A 270 35.75 -39.21 -14.04
N LEU A 271 36.19 -39.43 -12.80
CA LEU A 271 36.36 -38.39 -11.76
C LEU A 271 37.83 -37.98 -11.55
N ALA A 272 38.78 -38.77 -12.02
CA ALA A 272 40.22 -38.50 -11.88
C ALA A 272 40.74 -37.33 -12.74
N THR A 273 39.94 -36.82 -13.69
CA THR A 273 40.36 -35.77 -14.64
C THR A 273 40.49 -34.36 -14.03
N GLU A 274 39.86 -34.10 -12.88
CA GLU A 274 39.76 -32.76 -12.25
C GLU A 274 40.44 -32.67 -10.86
N ALA A 275 41.33 -33.62 -10.54
CA ALA A 275 42.16 -33.67 -9.32
C ALA A 275 41.41 -33.43 -7.99
N PRO A 276 40.44 -34.30 -7.62
CA PRO A 276 39.76 -34.22 -6.32
C PRO A 276 40.75 -34.33 -5.16
N SER A 277 40.39 -33.75 -4.00
CA SER A 277 41.26 -33.80 -2.81
C SER A 277 41.40 -35.24 -2.28
N LEU A 278 40.34 -36.04 -2.41
CA LEU A 278 40.30 -37.44 -2.01
C LEU A 278 39.15 -38.15 -2.75
N ILE A 279 39.30 -39.44 -3.02
CA ILE A 279 38.23 -40.28 -3.55
C ILE A 279 37.89 -41.36 -2.52
N ARG A 280 36.59 -41.58 -2.29
CA ARG A 280 36.05 -42.66 -1.45
C ARG A 280 34.95 -43.39 -2.23
N LYS A 281 34.64 -44.62 -1.82
CA LYS A 281 33.63 -45.42 -2.53
C LYS A 281 32.22 -44.89 -2.27
N ASP A 282 31.92 -44.59 -1.01
CA ASP A 282 30.67 -44.00 -0.55
C ASP A 282 30.91 -43.12 0.69
N ILE A 283 29.87 -42.41 1.15
CA ILE A 283 29.95 -41.52 2.31
C ILE A 283 30.34 -42.24 3.60
N GLY A 284 29.98 -43.53 3.75
CA GLY A 284 30.33 -44.35 4.92
C GLY A 284 31.81 -44.72 4.96
N ASN A 285 32.55 -44.54 3.87
CA ASN A 285 34.00 -44.71 3.84
C ASN A 285 34.78 -43.40 4.10
N ILE A 286 34.09 -42.28 4.29
CA ILE A 286 34.72 -41.01 4.66
C ILE A 286 34.88 -40.98 6.18
N THR A 287 36.12 -40.78 6.64
CA THR A 287 36.42 -40.64 8.06
C THR A 287 36.50 -39.17 8.48
N LEU A 288 36.34 -38.88 9.77
CA LEU A 288 36.55 -37.52 10.28
C LEU A 288 37.99 -37.03 10.04
N ASP A 289 38.97 -37.94 9.98
CA ASP A 289 40.36 -37.61 9.66
C ASP A 289 40.52 -37.20 8.19
N ASP A 290 39.82 -37.86 7.26
CA ASP A 290 39.77 -37.46 5.84
C ASP A 290 39.28 -36.01 5.68
N ILE A 291 38.30 -35.63 6.51
CA ILE A 291 37.73 -34.27 6.56
C ILE A 291 38.73 -33.29 7.15
N ILE A 292 39.31 -33.57 8.33
CA ILE A 292 40.19 -32.64 9.06
C ILE A 292 41.55 -32.46 8.36
N SER A 293 42.11 -33.53 7.80
CA SER A 293 43.39 -33.51 7.07
C SER A 293 43.27 -32.89 5.67
N GLY A 294 42.05 -32.53 5.24
CA GLY A 294 41.76 -31.97 3.93
C GLY A 294 42.09 -32.90 2.76
N GLY A 295 42.11 -34.22 2.97
CA GLY A 295 42.48 -35.21 1.97
C GLY A 295 43.99 -35.37 1.70
N SER A 296 44.86 -34.72 2.48
CA SER A 296 46.32 -34.87 2.31
C SER A 296 46.83 -36.19 2.89
N SER A 297 46.98 -37.24 2.07
CA SER A 297 47.58 -38.48 2.54
C SER A 297 49.10 -38.33 2.72
N LEU A 298 49.58 -38.26 3.96
CA LEU A 298 50.99 -38.59 4.30
C LEU A 298 51.20 -40.10 4.12
N ARG A 299 51.60 -40.52 2.90
CA ARG A 299 52.20 -41.83 2.67
C ARG A 299 53.72 -41.68 2.67
N ASN A 300 54.36 -42.23 3.68
CA ASN A 300 55.81 -42.21 3.87
C ASN A 300 56.36 -43.61 3.52
N GLU A 301 56.93 -43.80 2.32
CA GLU A 301 57.84 -44.92 2.01
C GLU A 301 58.95 -44.50 1.03
N ARG A 302 60.16 -44.35 1.60
CA ARG A 302 61.49 -44.81 1.12
C ARG A 302 62.09 -44.35 -0.24
N LEU A 303 63.28 -43.75 -0.06
CA LEU A 303 64.61 -44.13 -0.57
C LEU A 303 65.26 -43.32 -1.71
N GLN A 304 66.51 -42.95 -1.40
CA GLN A 304 67.66 -42.56 -2.24
C GLN A 304 67.71 -41.09 -2.67
N ALA A 305 68.51 -40.26 -1.97
CA ALA A 305 69.96 -40.08 -2.18
C ALA A 305 70.23 -39.50 -3.57
N SER A 306 71.00 -38.44 -3.79
CA SER A 306 72.07 -37.81 -3.03
C SER A 306 72.65 -36.76 -3.99
N GLN A 307 73.21 -35.67 -3.45
CA GLN A 307 74.38 -34.96 -4.01
C GLN A 307 74.18 -34.30 -5.41
N SER A 308 74.80 -33.21 -5.78
CA SER A 308 75.74 -32.25 -5.20
C SER A 308 76.03 -31.25 -6.33
N GLU A 309 76.57 -30.09 -5.96
CA GLU A 309 77.38 -29.20 -6.80
C GLU A 309 76.70 -28.37 -7.91
N GLY A 310 77.26 -27.17 -8.12
CA GLY A 310 77.15 -26.51 -9.42
C GLY A 310 76.78 -25.03 -9.44
N GLU A 311 77.45 -24.23 -8.62
CA GLU A 311 78.05 -22.93 -8.94
C GLU A 311 77.78 -22.22 -10.31
N VAL A 312 77.72 -20.88 -10.18
CA VAL A 312 78.12 -19.82 -11.15
C VAL A 312 77.09 -19.38 -12.20
N GLY A 313 76.85 -18.06 -12.23
CA GLY A 313 76.46 -17.42 -13.50
C GLY A 313 75.77 -16.06 -13.52
N ASN A 314 76.23 -15.09 -12.74
CA ASN A 314 76.32 -13.65 -13.08
C ASN A 314 75.16 -12.86 -13.75
N SER A 315 74.77 -11.82 -13.00
CA SER A 315 74.85 -10.40 -13.39
C SER A 315 73.65 -9.69 -14.05
N PHE A 316 73.27 -8.57 -13.40
CA PHE A 316 72.89 -7.24 -13.92
C PHE A 316 71.88 -7.17 -15.09
N SER A 317 70.82 -6.36 -15.08
CA SER A 317 70.63 -5.04 -14.49
C SER A 317 69.14 -4.64 -14.51
N SER A 318 68.82 -3.63 -13.70
CA SER A 318 67.73 -2.65 -13.81
C SER A 318 66.79 -2.72 -15.03
N GLY A 319 65.50 -2.92 -14.75
CA GLY A 319 64.39 -2.57 -15.64
C GLY A 319 63.10 -2.46 -14.85
N GLY A 320 62.59 -1.23 -14.68
CA GLY A 320 61.42 -0.91 -13.86
C GLY A 320 60.14 -1.61 -14.32
N LEU A 321 59.32 -2.03 -13.36
CA LEU A 321 57.99 -2.58 -13.63
C LEU A 321 56.95 -1.47 -13.78
N GLN A 322 56.72 -1.10 -15.03
CA GLN A 322 55.44 -0.57 -15.50
C GLN A 322 54.34 -1.59 -15.22
N ALA A 323 53.55 -1.37 -14.16
CA ALA A 323 52.25 -2.03 -14.05
C ALA A 323 51.33 -1.47 -15.13
N SER A 324 50.98 -2.30 -16.12
CA SER A 324 50.02 -1.94 -17.16
C SER A 324 48.70 -1.53 -16.50
N ARG A 325 48.19 -0.33 -16.86
CA ARG A 325 46.87 0.21 -16.44
C ARG A 325 45.74 -0.82 -16.57
N ARG A 326 45.91 -1.82 -17.42
CA ARG A 326 44.97 -2.92 -17.70
C ARG A 326 44.74 -3.86 -16.51
N ASN A 327 45.72 -4.07 -15.63
CA ASN A 327 45.59 -5.00 -14.50
C ASN A 327 44.89 -4.37 -13.29
N ILE A 328 45.11 -3.06 -13.03
CA ILE A 328 44.41 -2.32 -11.98
C ILE A 328 42.92 -2.16 -12.34
N LEU A 329 42.61 -1.93 -13.62
CA LEU A 329 41.24 -1.89 -14.12
C LEU A 329 40.52 -3.25 -14.00
N ARG A 330 41.21 -4.37 -14.29
CA ARG A 330 40.61 -5.72 -14.20
C ARG A 330 40.24 -6.13 -12.77
N TYR A 331 41.14 -5.98 -11.80
CA TYR A 331 40.85 -6.37 -10.41
C TYR A 331 39.87 -5.42 -9.72
N GLY A 332 39.90 -4.12 -10.05
CA GLY A 332 38.86 -3.19 -9.62
C GLY A 332 37.48 -3.53 -10.19
N SER A 333 37.41 -3.91 -11.47
CA SER A 333 36.13 -4.28 -12.11
C SER A 333 35.51 -5.57 -11.57
N LEU A 334 36.33 -6.54 -11.13
CA LEU A 334 35.85 -7.80 -10.56
C LEU A 334 35.24 -7.59 -9.16
N GLY A 335 35.89 -6.79 -8.31
CA GLY A 335 35.35 -6.45 -6.98
C GLY A 335 34.04 -5.66 -7.06
N ILE A 336 33.92 -4.76 -8.04
CA ILE A 336 32.66 -4.07 -8.33
C ILE A 336 31.59 -5.06 -8.79
N SER A 337 31.92 -6.00 -9.69
CA SER A 337 30.95 -6.97 -10.23
C SER A 337 30.39 -7.90 -9.15
N VAL A 338 31.23 -8.41 -8.23
CA VAL A 338 30.79 -9.25 -7.10
C VAL A 338 29.93 -8.45 -6.12
N SER A 339 30.31 -7.20 -5.83
CA SER A 339 29.51 -6.32 -4.97
C SER A 339 28.15 -6.01 -5.59
N CYS A 340 28.10 -5.79 -6.91
CA CYS A 340 26.85 -5.60 -7.65
C CYS A 340 25.98 -6.87 -7.64
N LEU A 341 26.57 -8.06 -7.74
CA LEU A 341 25.81 -9.32 -7.70
C LEU A 341 25.23 -9.60 -6.31
N ILE A 342 26.02 -9.39 -5.24
CA ILE A 342 25.53 -9.51 -3.85
C ILE A 342 24.42 -8.49 -3.60
N PHE A 343 24.61 -7.24 -4.04
CA PHE A 343 23.58 -6.22 -3.98
C PHE A 343 22.31 -6.66 -4.73
N ALA A 344 22.47 -7.24 -5.92
CA ALA A 344 21.34 -7.69 -6.73
C ALA A 344 20.53 -8.80 -6.06
N ILE A 345 21.20 -9.84 -5.54
CA ILE A 345 20.55 -10.97 -4.87
C ILE A 345 19.87 -10.51 -3.57
N SER A 346 20.56 -9.72 -2.75
CA SER A 346 20.00 -9.21 -1.49
C SER A 346 18.84 -8.23 -1.67
N ASN A 347 18.72 -7.62 -2.86
CA ASN A 347 17.65 -6.70 -3.23
C ASN A 347 16.78 -7.25 -4.38
N TRP A 348 16.71 -8.58 -4.54
CA TRP A 348 16.03 -9.20 -5.68
C TRP A 348 14.57 -8.75 -5.82
N LYS A 349 13.82 -8.66 -4.71
CA LYS A 349 12.46 -8.10 -4.71
C LYS A 349 12.46 -6.69 -5.32
N ALA A 350 13.30 -5.77 -4.85
CA ALA A 350 13.43 -4.42 -5.43
C ALA A 350 13.79 -4.45 -6.94
N MET A 351 14.60 -5.42 -7.36
CA MET A 351 14.99 -5.56 -8.77
C MET A 351 13.88 -6.09 -9.68
N GLN A 352 12.95 -6.92 -9.18
CA GLN A 352 11.80 -7.41 -9.96
C GLN A 352 10.91 -6.28 -10.48
N TYR A 353 10.87 -5.15 -9.76
CA TYR A 353 10.11 -3.94 -10.09
C TYR A 353 10.82 -3.01 -11.06
N THR A 354 12.13 -3.18 -11.21
CA THR A 354 12.94 -2.35 -12.09
C THR A 354 12.68 -2.75 -13.53
N SER A 355 12.01 -1.90 -14.30
CA SER A 355 11.87 -2.14 -15.73
C SER A 355 13.23 -1.93 -16.42
N PRO A 356 13.83 -2.97 -17.05
CA PRO A 356 15.08 -2.80 -17.80
C PRO A 356 14.91 -1.81 -18.94
N LYS A 357 13.70 -1.75 -19.52
CA LYS A 357 13.35 -0.78 -20.55
C LYS A 357 13.26 0.64 -19.98
N ALA A 358 12.76 0.84 -18.76
CA ALA A 358 12.80 2.14 -18.10
C ALA A 358 14.23 2.62 -17.84
N LEU A 359 15.10 1.72 -17.34
CA LEU A 359 16.53 2.02 -17.17
C LEU A 359 17.20 2.36 -18.50
N TRP A 360 16.90 1.61 -19.57
CA TRP A 360 17.38 1.88 -20.91
C TRP A 360 16.90 3.25 -21.41
N ASN A 361 15.63 3.58 -21.21
CA ASN A 361 15.04 4.86 -21.59
C ASN A 361 15.68 6.03 -20.84
N LEU A 362 15.99 5.84 -19.55
CA LEU A 362 16.69 6.81 -18.72
C LEU A 362 18.16 7.00 -19.17
N ALA A 363 18.86 5.91 -19.49
CA ALA A 363 20.27 5.92 -19.85
C ALA A 363 20.54 6.43 -21.27
N PHE A 364 19.65 6.12 -22.23
CA PHE A 364 19.85 6.41 -23.64
C PHE A 364 18.88 7.43 -24.23
N GLY A 365 17.96 7.95 -23.42
CA GLY A 365 17.06 9.04 -23.77
C GLY A 365 16.11 8.68 -24.91
N LEU A 366 14.97 8.08 -24.61
CA LEU A 366 13.81 8.32 -25.47
C LEU A 366 13.47 9.80 -25.31
N ASN A 367 13.49 10.54 -26.42
CA ASN A 367 12.88 11.86 -26.52
C ASN A 367 11.37 11.70 -26.31
N ASN A 368 10.94 11.46 -25.07
CA ASN A 368 9.57 11.69 -24.69
C ASN A 368 9.34 13.18 -24.91
N PRO A 369 8.41 13.55 -25.79
CA PRO A 369 8.04 14.94 -25.94
C PRO A 369 7.58 15.37 -24.55
N SER A 370 8.30 16.32 -23.96
CA SER A 370 7.88 16.88 -22.70
C SER A 370 6.48 17.45 -22.91
N LEU A 371 5.47 16.83 -22.31
CA LEU A 371 4.27 17.57 -21.94
C LEU A 371 4.73 18.58 -20.90
N GLY A 372 5.34 19.67 -21.37
CA GLY A 372 5.88 20.71 -20.50
C GLY A 372 4.79 21.21 -19.57
N SER A 373 5.15 21.38 -18.30
CA SER A 373 4.33 22.13 -17.33
C SER A 373 4.30 23.59 -17.74
N ASN A 374 3.13 24.20 -17.86
CA ASN A 374 3.03 25.66 -17.88
C ASN A 374 1.74 26.13 -17.20
N GLU A 375 1.93 26.86 -16.11
CA GLU A 375 0.93 27.71 -15.47
C GLU A 375 0.74 28.96 -16.35
N GLY A 376 -0.48 29.21 -16.84
CA GLY A 376 -0.85 30.50 -17.45
C GLY A 376 -1.39 30.48 -18.89
N GLU A 377 -1.39 29.36 -19.61
CA GLU A 377 -2.06 29.27 -20.92
C GLU A 377 -3.54 28.89 -20.81
N SER A 378 -4.38 29.39 -21.74
CA SER A 378 -5.79 29.01 -21.78
C SER A 378 -5.96 27.53 -22.15
N PRO A 379 -6.94 26.80 -21.57
CA PRO A 379 -7.15 25.37 -21.84
C PRO A 379 -7.24 25.03 -23.34
N SER A 380 -7.90 25.89 -24.13
CA SER A 380 -8.03 25.72 -25.58
C SER A 380 -6.69 25.82 -26.34
N SER A 381 -5.71 26.59 -25.84
CA SER A 381 -4.36 26.66 -26.42
C SER A 381 -3.62 25.33 -26.25
N ARG A 382 -3.68 24.75 -25.04
CA ARG A 382 -2.96 23.51 -24.71
C ARG A 382 -3.49 22.30 -25.47
N VAL A 383 -4.81 22.16 -25.56
CA VAL A 383 -5.46 21.08 -26.33
C VAL A 383 -5.04 21.16 -27.81
N LYS A 384 -5.00 22.36 -28.42
CA LYS A 384 -4.53 22.53 -29.81
C LYS A 384 -3.08 22.12 -30.01
N GLN A 385 -2.19 22.46 -29.07
CA GLN A 385 -0.79 22.02 -29.13
C GLN A 385 -0.69 20.48 -29.08
N LEU A 386 -1.49 19.82 -28.24
CA LEU A 386 -1.54 18.37 -28.15
C LEU A 386 -2.12 17.71 -29.41
N VAL A 387 -3.14 18.32 -30.03
CA VAL A 387 -3.64 17.87 -31.34
C VAL A 387 -2.55 17.91 -32.41
N ASN A 388 -1.77 19.00 -32.47
CA ASN A 388 -0.63 19.11 -33.39
C ASN A 388 0.44 18.05 -33.09
N TYR A 389 0.74 17.83 -31.81
CA TYR A 389 1.65 16.78 -31.38
C TYR A 389 1.21 15.38 -31.85
N ILE A 390 -0.06 15.01 -31.64
CA ILE A 390 -0.61 13.71 -32.08
C ILE A 390 -0.58 13.60 -33.60
N SER A 391 -0.91 14.69 -34.31
CA SER A 391 -0.78 14.77 -35.78
C SER A 391 0.64 14.43 -36.24
N ASP A 392 1.65 15.04 -35.62
CA ASP A 392 3.05 14.82 -35.99
C ASP A 392 3.52 13.40 -35.63
N LEU A 393 3.07 12.87 -34.50
CA LEU A 393 3.33 11.49 -34.08
C LEU A 393 2.79 10.49 -35.10
N GLU A 394 1.55 10.65 -35.55
CA GLU A 394 0.93 9.78 -36.56
C GLU A 394 1.58 9.94 -37.95
N LYS A 395 2.00 11.16 -38.34
CA LYS A 395 2.73 11.40 -39.60
C LYS A 395 4.09 10.69 -39.64
N ARG A 396 4.80 10.63 -38.51
CA ARG A 396 6.10 9.94 -38.43
C ARG A 396 5.96 8.42 -38.58
N GLY A 397 4.80 7.86 -38.22
CA GLY A 397 4.49 6.44 -38.41
C GLY A 397 5.30 5.46 -37.56
N ASN A 398 6.17 5.94 -36.66
CA ASN A 398 7.07 5.12 -35.84
C ASN A 398 6.65 5.04 -34.36
N ALA A 399 5.44 5.46 -34.01
CA ALA A 399 4.92 5.34 -32.65
C ALA A 399 4.80 3.87 -32.24
N LEU A 400 5.19 3.57 -31.00
CA LEU A 400 5.15 2.23 -30.44
C LEU A 400 3.71 1.73 -30.41
N VAL A 401 3.47 0.55 -30.99
CA VAL A 401 2.22 -0.19 -30.77
C VAL A 401 2.36 -0.96 -29.47
N VAL A 402 1.44 -0.75 -28.55
CA VAL A 402 1.45 -1.44 -27.25
C VAL A 402 1.16 -2.93 -27.45
N PRO A 403 1.90 -3.84 -26.80
CA PRO A 403 1.65 -5.27 -26.90
C PRO A 403 0.27 -5.62 -26.33
N GLU A 404 -0.27 -6.75 -26.78
CA GLU A 404 -1.54 -7.25 -26.27
C GLU A 404 -1.44 -7.63 -24.80
N PHE A 405 -2.55 -7.58 -24.07
CA PHE A 405 -2.58 -8.17 -22.72
C PHE A 405 -2.23 -9.66 -22.82
N PRO A 406 -1.34 -10.18 -21.94
CA PRO A 406 -1.05 -11.61 -21.91
C PRO A 406 -2.31 -12.46 -21.80
N SER A 407 -2.35 -13.56 -22.55
CA SER A 407 -3.46 -14.52 -22.47
C SER A 407 -3.44 -15.21 -21.10
N GLY A 408 -4.60 -15.29 -20.44
CA GLY A 408 -4.75 -16.00 -19.17
C GLY A 408 -4.61 -15.12 -17.92
N LEU A 409 -4.44 -13.81 -18.06
CA LEU A 409 -4.57 -12.90 -16.92
C LEU A 409 -6.01 -12.86 -16.43
N ASP A 410 -6.17 -12.73 -15.13
CA ASP A 410 -7.47 -12.52 -14.49
C ASP A 410 -7.94 -11.07 -14.68
N TRP A 411 -9.26 -10.91 -14.82
CA TRP A 411 -9.91 -9.62 -14.99
C TRP A 411 -11.04 -9.45 -13.98
N LEU A 412 -11.19 -8.22 -13.52
CA LEU A 412 -12.29 -7.76 -12.69
C LEU A 412 -13.06 -6.68 -13.44
N ASN A 413 -14.34 -6.52 -13.10
CA ASN A 413 -15.28 -5.60 -13.76
C ASN A 413 -15.55 -5.88 -15.26
N THR A 414 -14.95 -6.92 -15.86
CA THR A 414 -15.13 -7.28 -17.27
C THR A 414 -14.62 -8.70 -17.55
N ALA A 415 -15.02 -9.28 -18.69
CA ALA A 415 -14.26 -10.37 -19.31
C ALA A 415 -12.95 -9.83 -19.93
N PRO A 416 -11.95 -10.69 -20.22
CA PRO A 416 -10.68 -10.26 -20.79
C PRO A 416 -10.82 -9.40 -22.05
N LEU A 417 -10.19 -8.23 -22.05
CA LEU A 417 -10.23 -7.27 -23.15
C LEU A 417 -8.98 -7.39 -24.04
N GLN A 418 -9.15 -7.07 -25.32
CA GLN A 418 -8.05 -6.99 -26.29
C GLN A 418 -7.99 -5.62 -26.97
N PHE A 419 -6.79 -5.06 -27.14
CA PHE A 419 -6.55 -3.80 -27.84
C PHE A 419 -7.04 -3.84 -29.29
N ARG A 420 -6.79 -4.95 -29.99
CA ARG A 420 -7.13 -5.07 -31.42
C ARG A 420 -8.60 -5.37 -31.70
N ARG A 421 -9.38 -5.73 -30.67
CA ARG A 421 -10.77 -6.14 -30.81
C ARG A 421 -11.71 -5.26 -29.99
N ASP A 422 -11.56 -5.30 -28.67
CA ASP A 422 -12.54 -4.72 -27.73
C ASP A 422 -12.27 -3.23 -27.45
N LEU A 423 -10.99 -2.84 -27.41
CA LEU A 423 -10.57 -1.44 -27.22
C LEU A 423 -10.26 -0.72 -28.54
N LYS A 424 -10.43 -1.41 -29.68
CA LYS A 424 -10.22 -0.83 -31.01
C LYS A 424 -11.19 0.34 -31.22
N GLY A 425 -10.69 1.43 -31.79
CA GLY A 425 -11.52 2.63 -32.00
C GLY A 425 -11.68 3.51 -30.76
N LYS A 426 -10.98 3.22 -29.66
CA LYS A 426 -11.08 4.02 -28.42
C LYS A 426 -9.76 4.71 -28.06
N VAL A 427 -9.86 5.88 -27.47
CA VAL A 427 -8.76 6.45 -26.68
C VAL A 427 -8.73 5.71 -25.34
N VAL A 428 -7.60 5.11 -24.99
CA VAL A 428 -7.48 4.29 -23.77
C VAL A 428 -6.46 4.92 -22.83
N VAL A 429 -6.80 5.02 -21.55
CA VAL A 429 -5.85 5.30 -20.47
C VAL A 429 -5.62 4.00 -19.72
N LEU A 430 -4.39 3.48 -19.77
CA LEU A 430 -3.95 2.42 -18.85
C LEU A 430 -3.43 3.08 -17.58
N ASP A 431 -3.96 2.68 -16.44
CA ASP A 431 -3.50 3.12 -15.12
C ASP A 431 -2.66 1.99 -14.48
N PHE A 432 -1.34 2.17 -14.39
CA PHE A 432 -0.46 1.25 -13.69
C PHE A 432 -0.47 1.57 -12.20
N TRP A 433 -1.17 0.75 -11.43
CA TRP A 433 -1.49 1.03 -10.03
C TRP A 433 -1.33 -0.22 -9.15
N THR A 434 -1.27 -0.01 -7.84
CA THR A 434 -1.33 -1.05 -6.81
C THR A 434 -2.10 -0.49 -5.62
N TYR A 435 -2.89 -1.31 -4.91
CA TYR A 435 -3.88 -0.79 -3.97
C TYR A 435 -3.32 -0.46 -2.58
N CYS A 436 -2.09 -0.89 -2.26
CA CYS A 436 -1.38 -0.50 -1.04
C CYS A 436 -0.95 0.98 -1.07
N CYS A 437 -0.65 1.52 -2.25
CA CYS A 437 0.03 2.78 -2.42
C CYS A 437 -0.92 3.98 -2.32
N ILE A 438 -0.68 4.88 -1.37
CA ILE A 438 -1.49 6.08 -1.17
C ILE A 438 -1.51 7.01 -2.39
N ASN A 439 -0.40 7.09 -3.14
CA ASN A 439 -0.34 7.86 -4.37
C ASN A 439 -1.29 7.31 -5.45
N CYS A 440 -1.50 5.98 -5.49
CA CYS A 440 -2.47 5.36 -6.39
C CYS A 440 -3.90 5.64 -5.94
N MET A 441 -4.18 5.57 -4.63
CA MET A 441 -5.50 5.90 -4.09
C MET A 441 -5.92 7.33 -4.44
N HIS A 442 -5.00 8.30 -4.34
CA HIS A 442 -5.28 9.70 -4.64
C HIS A 442 -5.65 10.01 -6.09
N VAL A 443 -5.33 9.12 -7.06
CA VAL A 443 -5.67 9.34 -8.46
C VAL A 443 -6.99 8.71 -8.87
N LEU A 444 -7.59 7.84 -8.04
CA LEU A 444 -8.90 7.24 -8.35
C LEU A 444 -10.00 8.29 -8.59
N PRO A 445 -10.10 9.40 -7.81
CA PRO A 445 -11.04 10.48 -8.13
C PRO A 445 -10.72 11.23 -9.44
N ASP A 446 -9.44 11.27 -9.85
CA ASP A 446 -9.04 11.86 -11.14
C ASP A 446 -9.53 11.00 -12.30
N LEU A 447 -9.39 9.68 -12.19
CA LEU A 447 -9.87 8.72 -13.18
C LEU A 447 -11.40 8.71 -13.26
N GLU A 448 -12.09 8.70 -12.11
CA GLU A 448 -13.55 8.75 -12.06
C GLU A 448 -14.09 10.04 -12.73
N PHE A 449 -13.38 11.17 -12.55
CA PHE A 449 -13.71 12.42 -13.26
C PHE A 449 -13.62 12.25 -14.79
N LEU A 450 -12.57 11.62 -15.30
CA LEU A 450 -12.40 11.39 -16.74
C LEU A 450 -13.48 10.43 -17.28
N GLU A 451 -13.74 9.33 -16.57
CA GLU A 451 -14.79 8.38 -16.92
C GLU A 451 -16.17 9.05 -17.00
N LYS A 452 -16.48 9.95 -16.05
CA LYS A 452 -17.72 10.73 -16.07
C LYS A 452 -17.75 11.75 -17.21
N LYS A 453 -16.68 12.50 -17.42
CA LYS A 453 -16.59 13.56 -18.46
C LYS A 453 -16.73 12.97 -19.87
N TYR A 454 -16.11 11.81 -20.13
CA TYR A 454 -16.03 11.20 -21.45
C TYR A 454 -16.91 9.97 -21.63
N LYS A 455 -17.90 9.74 -20.76
CA LYS A 455 -18.76 8.56 -20.74
C LYS A 455 -19.42 8.22 -22.09
N GLU A 456 -19.87 9.24 -22.81
CA GLU A 456 -20.57 9.10 -24.10
C GLU A 456 -19.60 9.18 -25.31
N MET A 457 -18.30 9.24 -25.05
CA MET A 457 -17.25 9.35 -26.04
C MET A 457 -16.52 7.99 -26.20
N PRO A 458 -15.79 7.78 -27.32
CA PRO A 458 -14.95 6.60 -27.55
C PRO A 458 -13.72 6.54 -26.63
N PHE A 459 -13.94 6.43 -25.32
CA PHE A 459 -12.93 6.51 -24.27
C PHE A 459 -13.07 5.33 -23.30
N ALA A 460 -11.94 4.84 -22.78
CA ALA A 460 -11.91 3.82 -21.74
C ALA A 460 -10.72 4.01 -20.79
N VAL A 461 -10.91 3.66 -19.52
CA VAL A 461 -9.83 3.46 -18.55
C VAL A 461 -9.68 1.96 -18.32
N VAL A 462 -8.44 1.48 -18.21
CA VAL A 462 -8.14 0.11 -17.78
C VAL A 462 -7.10 0.18 -16.67
N GLY A 463 -7.46 -0.28 -15.47
CA GLY A 463 -6.53 -0.43 -14.36
C GLY A 463 -5.64 -1.65 -14.58
N VAL A 464 -4.35 -1.42 -14.81
CA VAL A 464 -3.34 -2.47 -14.90
C VAL A 464 -2.72 -2.65 -13.53
N HIS A 465 -3.34 -3.51 -12.72
CA HIS A 465 -2.90 -3.76 -11.36
C HIS A 465 -1.54 -4.46 -11.36
N SER A 466 -0.51 -3.75 -10.93
CA SER A 466 0.89 -4.18 -10.92
C SER A 466 1.36 -4.24 -9.47
N ALA A 467 1.27 -5.43 -8.87
CA ALA A 467 1.39 -5.67 -7.42
C ALA A 467 2.74 -5.32 -6.81
N LYS A 468 2.81 -4.44 -5.80
CA LYS A 468 4.04 -4.20 -5.03
C LYS A 468 4.34 -5.33 -4.03
N PHE A 469 3.33 -5.83 -3.35
CA PHE A 469 3.45 -6.87 -2.31
C PHE A 469 2.94 -8.23 -2.80
N ASP A 470 3.40 -9.31 -2.16
CA ASP A 470 3.04 -10.68 -2.55
C ASP A 470 1.52 -10.93 -2.41
N ASN A 471 0.88 -10.39 -1.36
CA ASN A 471 -0.58 -10.45 -1.17
C ASN A 471 -1.36 -9.79 -2.32
N GLU A 472 -0.83 -8.71 -2.91
CA GLU A 472 -1.53 -7.97 -3.95
C GLU A 472 -1.57 -8.71 -5.29
N LYS A 473 -0.85 -9.83 -5.43
CA LYS A 473 -0.95 -10.71 -6.60
C LYS A 473 -2.22 -11.58 -6.58
N ASP A 474 -2.81 -11.78 -5.41
CA ASP A 474 -4.02 -12.57 -5.24
C ASP A 474 -5.26 -11.83 -5.76
N LEU A 475 -6.05 -12.51 -6.60
CA LEU A 475 -7.21 -11.90 -7.25
C LEU A 475 -8.31 -11.50 -6.25
N GLU A 476 -8.52 -12.26 -5.17
CA GLU A 476 -9.52 -11.91 -4.16
C GLU A 476 -9.10 -10.65 -3.38
N ALA A 477 -7.80 -10.49 -3.11
CA ALA A 477 -7.27 -9.28 -2.50
C ALA A 477 -7.52 -8.05 -3.39
N ILE A 478 -7.23 -8.15 -4.69
CA ILE A 478 -7.52 -7.08 -5.67
C ILE A 478 -9.03 -6.83 -5.78
N ARG A 479 -9.86 -7.88 -5.79
CA ARG A 479 -11.33 -7.74 -5.79
C ARG A 479 -11.82 -6.97 -4.58
N ASN A 480 -11.34 -7.31 -3.38
CA ASN A 480 -11.67 -6.57 -2.17
C ASN A 480 -11.22 -5.11 -2.26
N ALA A 481 -10.05 -4.81 -2.84
CA ALA A 481 -9.60 -3.44 -3.09
C ALA A 481 -10.50 -2.69 -4.10
N VAL A 482 -10.90 -3.32 -5.20
CA VAL A 482 -11.85 -2.77 -6.19
C VAL A 482 -13.17 -2.41 -5.52
N LEU A 483 -13.70 -3.32 -4.69
CA LEU A 483 -14.91 -3.08 -3.90
C LEU A 483 -14.73 -2.00 -2.83
N ARG A 484 -13.55 -1.99 -2.20
CA ARG A 484 -13.20 -1.01 -1.18
C ARG A 484 -13.21 0.36 -1.82
N TYR A 485 -12.36 0.63 -2.81
CA TYR A 485 -12.23 1.96 -3.40
C TYR A 485 -13.29 2.33 -4.44
N GLY A 486 -14.24 1.43 -4.73
CA GLY A 486 -15.37 1.72 -5.61
C GLY A 486 -15.00 1.83 -7.09
N ILE A 487 -13.96 1.10 -7.51
CA ILE A 487 -13.44 1.14 -8.88
C ILE A 487 -14.46 0.50 -9.84
N THR A 488 -14.85 1.24 -10.88
CA THR A 488 -15.86 0.79 -11.87
C THR A 488 -15.34 0.51 -13.27
N HIS A 489 -14.12 0.92 -13.58
CA HIS A 489 -13.46 0.56 -14.84
C HIS A 489 -12.95 -0.90 -14.80
N PRO A 490 -12.70 -1.51 -15.98
CA PRO A 490 -11.94 -2.75 -16.11
C PRO A 490 -10.64 -2.75 -15.32
N VAL A 491 -10.34 -3.84 -14.62
CA VAL A 491 -9.06 -4.06 -13.95
C VAL A 491 -8.49 -5.40 -14.40
N VAL A 492 -7.22 -5.41 -14.81
CA VAL A 492 -6.46 -6.63 -15.12
C VAL A 492 -5.41 -6.87 -14.05
N ASN A 493 -5.28 -8.12 -13.60
CA ASN A 493 -4.22 -8.52 -12.67
C ASN A 493 -2.93 -8.80 -13.46
N ASP A 494 -2.06 -7.79 -13.58
CA ASP A 494 -0.67 -7.93 -14.07
C ASP A 494 0.28 -8.08 -12.87
N GLY A 495 -0.02 -9.02 -11.96
CA GLY A 495 0.71 -9.22 -10.71
C GLY A 495 2.20 -9.58 -10.90
N ASP A 496 2.56 -10.10 -12.08
CA ASP A 496 3.95 -10.35 -12.45
C ASP A 496 4.59 -9.20 -13.24
N MET A 497 3.88 -8.09 -13.47
CA MET A 497 4.38 -6.85 -14.09
C MET A 497 4.93 -7.01 -15.50
N TYR A 498 4.28 -7.84 -16.31
CA TYR A 498 4.68 -8.02 -17.70
C TYR A 498 4.53 -6.70 -18.48
N LEU A 499 3.34 -6.09 -18.43
CA LEU A 499 3.04 -4.89 -19.22
C LEU A 499 3.79 -3.67 -18.67
N TRP A 500 3.96 -3.61 -17.34
CA TRP A 500 4.80 -2.63 -16.66
C TRP A 500 6.23 -2.62 -17.23
N ARG A 501 6.87 -3.79 -17.33
CA ARG A 501 8.22 -3.91 -17.87
C ARG A 501 8.27 -3.60 -19.36
N GLU A 502 7.33 -4.15 -20.14
CA GLU A 502 7.24 -3.92 -21.59
C GLU A 502 7.04 -2.45 -21.96
N LEU A 503 6.35 -1.67 -21.14
CA LEU A 503 6.11 -0.26 -21.40
C LEU A 503 7.14 0.68 -20.77
N GLY A 504 8.09 0.15 -19.99
CA GLY A 504 9.10 0.98 -19.36
C GLY A 504 8.56 1.78 -18.18
N VAL A 505 7.57 1.26 -17.46
CA VAL A 505 7.01 1.89 -16.27
C VAL A 505 7.99 1.75 -15.10
N SER A 506 8.06 2.76 -14.24
CA SER A 506 9.01 2.81 -13.12
C SER A 506 8.48 3.53 -11.88
N SER A 507 7.18 3.79 -11.80
CA SER A 507 6.57 4.55 -10.71
C SER A 507 5.10 4.20 -10.57
N TRP A 508 4.61 4.17 -9.34
CA TRP A 508 3.19 4.10 -9.04
C TRP A 508 2.65 5.49 -8.64
N PRO A 509 1.52 5.94 -9.22
CA PRO A 509 0.88 5.44 -10.44
C PRO A 509 1.62 5.91 -11.71
N THR A 510 1.37 5.24 -12.84
CA THR A 510 1.74 5.74 -14.17
C THR A 510 0.59 5.54 -15.16
N PHE A 511 0.27 6.59 -15.91
CA PHE A 511 -0.75 6.58 -16.95
C PHE A 511 -0.12 6.41 -18.32
N VAL A 512 -0.63 5.47 -19.10
CA VAL A 512 -0.24 5.26 -20.50
C VAL A 512 -1.44 5.55 -21.40
N ILE A 513 -1.31 6.54 -22.28
CA ILE A 513 -2.40 7.01 -23.14
C ILE A 513 -2.22 6.43 -24.54
N LEU A 514 -3.26 5.75 -25.04
CA LEU A 514 -3.27 5.06 -26.32
C LEU A 514 -4.30 5.65 -27.29
N GLY A 515 -3.96 5.66 -28.57
CA GLY A 515 -4.90 5.96 -29.65
C GLY A 515 -5.79 4.76 -30.03
N PRO A 516 -6.81 4.97 -30.89
CA PRO A 516 -7.77 3.95 -31.33
C PRO A 516 -7.17 2.76 -32.09
N ASN A 517 -5.90 2.85 -32.44
CA ASN A 517 -5.10 1.83 -33.14
C ASN A 517 -4.13 1.10 -32.21
N GLY A 518 -4.19 1.32 -30.89
CA GLY A 518 -3.29 0.74 -29.90
C GLY A 518 -1.88 1.36 -29.89
N LYS A 519 -1.67 2.49 -30.58
CA LYS A 519 -0.39 3.20 -30.54
C LYS A 519 -0.29 4.07 -29.29
N LEU A 520 0.90 4.07 -28.69
CA LEU A 520 1.27 4.92 -27.58
C LEU A 520 1.28 6.40 -28.00
N ILE A 521 0.46 7.21 -27.34
CA ILE A 521 0.46 8.68 -27.47
C ILE A 521 1.40 9.31 -26.44
N GLY A 522 1.40 8.84 -25.20
CA GLY A 522 2.25 9.40 -24.15
C GLY A 522 2.17 8.63 -22.84
N GLN A 523 3.10 8.92 -21.94
CA GLN A 523 3.13 8.38 -20.57
C GLN A 523 3.24 9.54 -19.58
N ILE A 524 2.52 9.45 -18.45
CA ILE A 524 2.50 10.45 -17.39
C ILE A 524 2.63 9.73 -16.05
N SER A 525 3.68 10.01 -15.28
CA SER A 525 3.92 9.39 -13.97
C SER A 525 3.51 10.28 -12.81
N GLY A 526 3.10 9.64 -11.72
CA GLY A 526 2.79 10.26 -10.44
C GLY A 526 1.37 10.82 -10.34
N GLU A 527 1.03 11.25 -9.13
CA GLU A 527 -0.28 11.83 -8.80
C GLU A 527 -0.42 13.32 -9.17
N GLY A 528 -1.64 13.87 -9.07
CA GLY A 528 -1.90 15.30 -9.28
C GLY A 528 -1.90 15.71 -10.75
N ARG A 529 -2.11 14.77 -11.67
CA ARG A 529 -2.03 14.98 -13.13
C ARG A 529 -3.37 15.05 -13.84
N ARG A 530 -4.50 15.18 -13.10
CA ARG A 530 -5.86 15.26 -13.66
C ARG A 530 -5.98 16.15 -14.90
N LYS A 531 -5.47 17.38 -14.84
CA LYS A 531 -5.57 18.35 -15.94
C LYS A 531 -4.77 17.92 -17.18
N ASP A 532 -3.61 17.30 -16.99
CA ASP A 532 -2.80 16.81 -18.11
C ASP A 532 -3.47 15.62 -18.79
N LEU A 533 -4.01 14.69 -18.01
CA LEU A 533 -4.81 13.56 -18.50
C LEU A 533 -6.04 14.06 -19.26
N ASP A 534 -6.75 15.03 -18.70
CA ASP A 534 -7.93 15.61 -19.34
C ASP A 534 -7.58 16.24 -20.70
N ASN A 535 -6.55 17.08 -20.75
CA ASN A 535 -6.13 17.74 -21.99
C ASN A 535 -5.66 16.76 -23.07
N ILE A 536 -4.92 15.70 -22.71
CA ILE A 536 -4.40 14.74 -23.69
C ILE A 536 -5.50 13.81 -24.22
N VAL A 537 -6.44 13.41 -23.36
CA VAL A 537 -7.63 12.64 -23.78
C VAL A 537 -8.52 13.50 -24.69
N GLU A 538 -8.78 14.75 -24.32
CA GLU A 538 -9.55 15.68 -25.16
C GLU A 538 -8.91 15.86 -26.54
N ALA A 539 -7.60 16.11 -26.58
CA ALA A 539 -6.86 16.27 -27.82
C ALA A 539 -6.87 15.01 -28.69
N ALA A 540 -6.73 13.82 -28.09
CA ALA A 540 -6.80 12.56 -28.82
C ALA A 540 -8.20 12.32 -29.41
N LEU A 541 -9.25 12.53 -28.63
CA LEU A 541 -10.64 12.39 -29.09
C LEU A 541 -10.95 13.35 -30.26
N LEU A 542 -10.52 14.61 -30.16
CA LEU A 542 -10.68 15.59 -31.26
C LEU A 542 -9.95 15.12 -32.52
N PHE A 543 -8.66 14.80 -32.42
CA PHE A 543 -7.83 14.45 -33.57
C PHE A 543 -8.31 13.18 -34.28
N TYR A 544 -8.60 12.11 -33.55
CA TYR A 544 -9.04 10.85 -34.15
C TYR A 544 -10.52 10.89 -34.57
N GLY A 545 -11.34 11.73 -33.93
CA GLY A 545 -12.72 12.00 -34.32
C GLY A 545 -12.83 12.63 -35.70
N GLU A 546 -12.02 13.67 -35.97
CA GLU A 546 -11.93 14.28 -37.31
C GLU A 546 -11.54 13.27 -38.41
N ARG A 547 -10.76 12.26 -38.05
CA ARG A 547 -10.31 11.18 -38.94
C ARG A 547 -11.27 9.99 -39.03
N LYS A 548 -12.40 10.03 -38.31
CA LYS A 548 -13.40 8.94 -38.26
C LYS A 548 -12.79 7.59 -37.85
N MET A 549 -11.82 7.62 -36.94
CA MET A 549 -11.13 6.42 -36.43
C MET A 549 -11.74 5.90 -35.12
N LEU A 550 -12.74 6.59 -34.59
CA LEU A 550 -13.30 6.28 -33.29
C LEU A 550 -14.57 5.41 -33.37
N ASP A 551 -14.75 4.54 -32.37
CA ASP A 551 -15.86 3.61 -32.24
C ASP A 551 -16.50 3.71 -30.84
N ASN A 552 -17.80 4.01 -30.82
CA ASN A 552 -18.60 4.21 -29.61
C ASN A 552 -19.22 2.92 -29.05
N THR A 553 -18.87 1.75 -29.57
CA THR A 553 -19.34 0.45 -29.04
C THR A 553 -19.00 0.30 -27.56
N SER A 554 -19.98 0.06 -26.69
CA SER A 554 -19.75 -0.05 -25.24
C SER A 554 -18.93 -1.29 -24.87
N LEU A 555 -18.14 -1.18 -23.81
CA LEU A 555 -17.40 -2.33 -23.27
C LEU A 555 -18.34 -3.27 -22.49
N PRO A 556 -18.07 -4.59 -22.51
CA PRO A 556 -18.88 -5.58 -21.80
C PRO A 556 -18.56 -5.62 -20.30
N LEU A 557 -18.98 -4.59 -19.56
CA LEU A 557 -18.73 -4.47 -18.12
C LEU A 557 -19.60 -5.42 -17.30
N ARG A 558 -19.00 -6.03 -16.27
CA ARG A 558 -19.66 -6.83 -15.23
C ARG A 558 -19.04 -6.48 -13.88
N LEU A 559 -19.60 -5.49 -13.19
CA LEU A 559 -18.97 -4.90 -12.01
C LEU A 559 -18.95 -5.86 -10.81
N GLU A 560 -17.83 -5.93 -10.09
CA GLU A 560 -17.69 -6.78 -8.90
C GLU A 560 -18.71 -6.42 -7.83
N ARG A 561 -18.99 -5.12 -7.66
CA ARG A 561 -19.94 -4.61 -6.65
C ARG A 561 -21.38 -5.11 -6.83
N ASP A 562 -21.74 -5.56 -8.02
CA ASP A 562 -23.08 -6.06 -8.32
C ASP A 562 -23.21 -7.56 -8.01
N ASN A 563 -22.09 -8.24 -7.69
CA ASN A 563 -22.02 -9.69 -7.50
C ASN A 563 -21.61 -10.11 -6.08
N ASP A 564 -21.26 -9.19 -5.18
CA ASP A 564 -20.86 -9.51 -3.80
C ASP A 564 -22.01 -9.26 -2.80
N PRO A 565 -22.64 -10.32 -2.23
CA PRO A 565 -23.74 -10.17 -1.29
C PRO A 565 -23.33 -9.51 0.02
N ARG A 566 -22.05 -9.57 0.41
CA ARG A 566 -21.55 -8.96 1.66
C ARG A 566 -21.82 -7.45 1.69
N LEU A 567 -21.82 -6.79 0.53
CA LEU A 567 -22.05 -5.36 0.39
C LEU A 567 -23.48 -4.92 0.74
N LEU A 568 -24.44 -5.86 0.80
CA LEU A 568 -25.85 -5.58 1.08
C LEU A 568 -26.27 -6.05 2.47
N THR A 569 -25.70 -7.17 2.94
CA THR A 569 -26.20 -7.87 4.13
C THR A 569 -25.33 -7.69 5.36
N SER A 570 -24.05 -7.35 5.19
CA SER A 570 -23.13 -7.24 6.33
C SER A 570 -23.42 -5.98 7.16
N PRO A 571 -23.48 -6.09 8.51
CA PRO A 571 -23.66 -4.92 9.39
C PRO A 571 -22.55 -3.87 9.22
N LEU A 572 -21.32 -4.32 8.98
CA LEU A 572 -20.16 -3.49 8.69
C LEU A 572 -19.70 -3.69 7.25
N LYS A 573 -18.95 -2.72 6.73
CA LYS A 573 -18.35 -2.78 5.40
C LYS A 573 -16.94 -2.21 5.46
N PHE A 574 -15.96 -3.10 5.31
CA PHE A 574 -14.53 -2.79 5.42
C PHE A 574 -14.19 -1.92 6.65
N PRO A 575 -14.48 -2.39 7.88
CA PRO A 575 -14.17 -1.62 9.08
C PRO A 575 -12.66 -1.44 9.23
N GLY A 576 -12.21 -0.22 9.46
CA GLY A 576 -10.79 0.14 9.44
C GLY A 576 -10.09 0.04 10.80
N LYS A 577 -10.59 0.79 11.79
CA LYS A 577 -9.94 0.99 13.09
C LYS A 577 -10.95 0.97 14.23
N LEU A 578 -10.42 0.79 15.43
CA LEU A 578 -11.19 0.63 16.66
C LEU A 578 -10.65 1.55 17.76
N ALA A 579 -11.54 1.99 18.64
CA ALA A 579 -11.19 2.59 19.93
C ALA A 579 -12.14 2.07 21.01
N VAL A 580 -11.75 2.16 22.28
CA VAL A 580 -12.56 1.66 23.39
C VAL A 580 -12.67 2.67 24.53
N ASP A 581 -13.79 2.60 25.23
CA ASP A 581 -14.01 3.17 26.54
C ASP A 581 -14.37 2.03 27.50
N VAL A 582 -13.33 1.41 28.08
CA VAL A 582 -13.49 0.23 28.94
C VAL A 582 -14.31 0.56 30.19
N LEU A 583 -14.19 1.78 30.74
CA LEU A 583 -14.88 2.19 31.96
C LEU A 583 -16.40 2.27 31.77
N ASN A 584 -16.85 2.69 30.58
CA ASN A 584 -18.28 2.79 30.26
C ASN A 584 -18.75 1.66 29.33
N ASN A 585 -17.95 0.60 29.17
CA ASN A 585 -18.26 -0.55 28.33
C ASN A 585 -18.65 -0.15 26.88
N ARG A 586 -17.84 0.65 26.19
CA ARG A 586 -18.08 1.04 24.79
C ARG A 586 -16.94 0.67 23.85
N LEU A 587 -17.31 0.21 22.66
CA LEU A 587 -16.47 0.00 21.49
C LEU A 587 -16.88 0.99 20.41
N PHE A 588 -15.91 1.70 19.85
CA PHE A 588 -16.07 2.58 18.70
C PHE A 588 -15.44 1.90 17.48
N ILE A 589 -16.21 1.79 16.40
CA ILE A 589 -15.82 1.12 15.15
C ILE A 589 -15.90 2.14 14.02
N SER A 590 -14.81 2.33 13.27
CA SER A 590 -14.88 3.04 12.00
C SER A 590 -15.36 2.09 10.92
N ASP A 591 -16.64 2.20 10.57
CA ASP A 591 -17.30 1.40 9.54
C ASP A 591 -17.04 2.08 8.18
N SER A 592 -15.79 1.99 7.72
CA SER A 592 -15.19 2.92 6.77
C SER A 592 -16.00 3.03 5.48
N ASN A 593 -16.40 1.91 4.86
CA ASN A 593 -17.12 1.95 3.58
C ASN A 593 -18.65 2.11 3.72
N HIS A 594 -19.15 2.19 4.95
CA HIS A 594 -20.47 2.74 5.24
C HIS A 594 -20.40 4.22 5.66
N ASN A 595 -19.21 4.84 5.65
CA ASN A 595 -18.99 6.26 5.93
C ASN A 595 -19.59 6.73 7.27
N ARG A 596 -19.47 5.89 8.31
CA ARG A 596 -20.03 6.15 9.63
C ARG A 596 -19.13 5.63 10.75
N ILE A 597 -19.39 6.10 11.97
CA ILE A 597 -18.85 5.52 13.20
C ILE A 597 -19.97 4.74 13.90
N VAL A 598 -19.73 3.47 14.21
CA VAL A 598 -20.66 2.61 14.97
C VAL A 598 -20.17 2.51 16.41
N VAL A 599 -21.10 2.62 17.37
CA VAL A 599 -20.82 2.44 18.79
C VAL A 599 -21.61 1.25 19.30
N THR A 600 -20.91 0.28 19.85
CA THR A 600 -21.48 -0.87 20.56
C THR A 600 -20.95 -0.92 21.98
N ASP A 601 -21.48 -1.81 22.81
CA ASP A 601 -20.74 -2.25 23.99
C ASP A 601 -19.63 -3.25 23.62
N LEU A 602 -18.81 -3.65 24.59
CA LEU A 602 -17.71 -4.59 24.35
C LEU A 602 -18.19 -6.03 24.03
N ASP A 603 -19.47 -6.34 24.29
CA ASP A 603 -20.11 -7.61 23.96
C ASP A 603 -20.82 -7.57 22.58
N GLY A 604 -20.72 -6.44 21.87
CA GLY A 604 -21.26 -6.24 20.52
C GLY A 604 -22.71 -5.77 20.45
N ASN A 605 -23.34 -5.39 21.56
CA ASN A 605 -24.70 -4.83 21.54
C ASN A 605 -24.68 -3.38 21.06
N TYR A 606 -25.51 -3.04 20.07
CA TYR A 606 -25.60 -1.70 19.51
C TYR A 606 -26.00 -0.64 20.55
N ILE A 607 -25.29 0.49 20.56
CA ILE A 607 -25.58 1.67 21.40
C ILE A 607 -26.07 2.83 20.53
N THR A 608 -25.24 3.27 19.57
CA THR A 608 -25.55 4.41 18.69
C THR A 608 -24.68 4.39 17.43
N GLN A 609 -24.96 5.30 16.49
CA GLN A 609 -24.11 5.53 15.32
C GLN A 609 -24.01 7.03 15.04
N ILE A 610 -22.96 7.42 14.33
CA ILE A 610 -22.70 8.79 13.88
C ILE A 610 -22.45 8.75 12.37
N GLY A 611 -23.16 9.56 11.60
CA GLY A 611 -23.18 9.47 10.14
C GLY A 611 -24.33 8.63 9.60
N SER A 612 -25.54 8.80 10.15
CA SER A 612 -26.70 7.93 9.88
C SER A 612 -27.09 7.79 8.40
N SER A 613 -26.75 8.77 7.57
CA SER A 613 -27.03 8.73 6.13
C SER A 613 -26.15 7.75 5.35
N GLY A 614 -24.95 7.44 5.87
CA GLY A 614 -23.90 6.70 5.16
C GLY A 614 -23.38 7.39 3.89
N GLU A 615 -23.74 8.66 3.67
CA GLU A 615 -23.26 9.46 2.55
C GLU A 615 -21.82 9.90 2.75
N GLU A 616 -21.04 9.85 1.68
CA GLU A 616 -19.69 10.43 1.64
C GLU A 616 -19.77 11.96 1.75
N GLY A 617 -18.97 12.55 2.63
CA GLY A 617 -18.77 14.01 2.67
C GLY A 617 -18.22 14.51 3.99
N LEU A 618 -17.97 15.81 4.10
CA LEU A 618 -17.36 16.48 5.27
C LEU A 618 -18.35 17.37 6.04
N ARG A 619 -19.63 16.99 6.14
CA ARG A 619 -20.62 17.79 6.87
C ARG A 619 -20.42 17.62 8.38
N ASP A 620 -20.31 18.74 9.08
CA ASP A 620 -20.40 18.84 10.54
C ASP A 620 -21.88 18.94 10.98
N GLY A 621 -22.18 18.72 12.24
CA GLY A 621 -23.56 18.79 12.74
C GLY A 621 -23.83 17.81 13.88
N ASN A 622 -25.10 17.52 14.13
CA ASN A 622 -25.47 16.43 15.05
C ASN A 622 -25.10 15.06 14.44
N PHE A 623 -25.27 13.99 15.22
CA PHE A 623 -24.91 12.63 14.79
C PHE A 623 -25.62 12.12 13.52
N ASP A 624 -26.84 12.61 13.22
CA ASP A 624 -27.59 12.20 12.03
C ASP A 624 -27.18 12.97 10.77
N ASP A 625 -26.88 14.26 10.92
CA ASP A 625 -26.57 15.17 9.81
C ASP A 625 -25.09 15.11 9.37
N ALA A 626 -24.20 14.79 10.31
CA ALA A 626 -22.78 14.68 10.05
C ALA A 626 -22.51 13.59 8.99
N THR A 627 -21.49 13.80 8.17
CA THR A 627 -21.03 12.82 7.19
C THR A 627 -19.53 12.61 7.32
N PHE A 628 -19.07 11.43 6.89
CA PHE A 628 -17.65 11.08 6.81
C PHE A 628 -17.32 10.59 5.40
N ASN A 629 -16.06 10.37 5.10
CA ASN A 629 -15.64 9.72 3.87
C ASN A 629 -14.50 8.76 4.19
N ARG A 630 -14.84 7.48 4.28
CA ARG A 630 -13.93 6.38 4.66
C ARG A 630 -13.10 6.68 5.92
N PRO A 631 -13.74 6.95 7.07
CA PRO A 631 -13.02 7.20 8.30
C PRO A 631 -12.18 5.98 8.69
N GLN A 632 -10.98 6.23 9.23
CA GLN A 632 -10.04 5.23 9.71
C GLN A 632 -9.82 5.42 11.21
N GLY A 633 -8.65 5.94 11.62
CA GLY A 633 -8.19 6.05 13.01
C GLY A 633 -9.17 6.64 13.99
N LEU A 634 -9.19 6.09 15.20
CA LEU A 634 -10.05 6.51 16.30
C LEU A 634 -9.23 6.66 17.59
N ALA A 635 -9.40 7.77 18.31
CA ALA A 635 -8.78 7.97 19.62
C ALA A 635 -9.78 8.58 20.62
N TYR A 636 -10.02 7.89 21.73
CA TYR A 636 -11.00 8.32 22.73
C TYR A 636 -10.37 9.13 23.86
N ASN A 637 -11.00 10.26 24.19
CA ASN A 637 -10.68 11.11 25.32
C ASN A 637 -11.75 10.95 26.42
N ALA A 638 -11.45 10.12 27.41
CA ALA A 638 -12.36 9.82 28.52
C ALA A 638 -12.70 11.03 29.39
N LYS A 639 -11.78 12.00 29.54
CA LYS A 639 -11.99 13.21 30.38
C LYS A 639 -13.08 14.11 29.82
N ARG A 640 -13.18 14.20 28.48
CA ARG A 640 -14.14 15.07 27.78
C ARG A 640 -15.31 14.32 27.16
N ASN A 641 -15.28 12.98 27.19
CA ASN A 641 -16.21 12.11 26.47
C ASN A 641 -16.26 12.47 24.96
N VAL A 642 -15.08 12.52 24.35
CA VAL A 642 -14.86 12.93 22.96
C VAL A 642 -14.07 11.86 22.21
N LEU A 643 -14.41 11.62 20.95
CA LEU A 643 -13.67 10.75 20.05
C LEU A 643 -13.08 11.56 18.90
N TYR A 644 -11.77 11.42 18.68
CA TYR A 644 -11.09 11.98 17.52
C TYR A 644 -11.08 10.97 16.38
N VAL A 645 -11.31 11.44 15.16
CA VAL A 645 -11.44 10.59 13.97
C VAL A 645 -10.52 11.08 12.86
N ALA A 646 -9.70 10.17 12.33
CA ALA A 646 -8.99 10.37 11.07
C ALA A 646 -9.98 10.09 9.92
N ASP A 647 -10.49 11.16 9.28
CA ASP A 647 -11.48 11.08 8.21
C ASP A 647 -10.75 11.15 6.86
N THR A 648 -10.27 9.99 6.43
CA THR A 648 -9.11 9.85 5.53
C THR A 648 -9.34 10.45 4.15
N GLU A 649 -10.43 10.12 3.46
CA GLU A 649 -10.72 10.64 2.12
C GLU A 649 -11.31 12.06 2.14
N ASN A 650 -11.77 12.54 3.30
CA ASN A 650 -12.03 13.97 3.49
C ASN A 650 -10.76 14.76 3.82
N HIS A 651 -9.62 14.07 3.97
CA HIS A 651 -8.36 14.65 4.39
C HIS A 651 -8.51 15.54 5.63
N ALA A 652 -9.23 15.03 6.64
CA ALA A 652 -9.65 15.81 7.79
C ALA A 652 -9.46 15.09 9.13
N LEU A 653 -9.25 15.87 10.18
CA LEU A 653 -9.35 15.44 11.57
C LEU A 653 -10.70 15.90 12.12
N ARG A 654 -11.50 14.97 12.63
CA ARG A 654 -12.85 15.26 13.18
C ARG A 654 -12.88 15.02 14.69
N GLU A 655 -13.79 15.70 15.35
CA GLU A 655 -14.12 15.53 16.76
C GLU A 655 -15.60 15.15 16.88
N ILE A 656 -15.88 14.03 17.55
CA ILE A 656 -17.23 13.60 17.93
C ILE A 656 -17.37 13.82 19.43
N ASN A 657 -18.30 14.68 19.83
CA ASN A 657 -18.57 15.01 21.21
C ASN A 657 -19.87 14.33 21.65
N PHE A 658 -19.75 13.39 22.59
CA PHE A 658 -20.89 12.60 23.09
C PHE A 658 -21.68 13.30 24.21
N VAL A 659 -21.25 14.49 24.67
CA VAL A 659 -21.99 15.27 25.68
C VAL A 659 -23.09 16.09 25.01
N ASN A 660 -22.80 16.72 23.87
CA ASN A 660 -23.75 17.54 23.12
C ASN A 660 -24.18 16.91 21.79
N GLU A 661 -23.71 15.69 21.50
CA GLU A 661 -24.04 14.91 20.30
C GLU A 661 -23.70 15.62 18.98
N MET A 662 -22.55 16.31 18.96
CA MET A 662 -22.09 17.07 17.80
C MET A 662 -20.78 16.53 17.23
N VAL A 663 -20.64 16.63 15.91
CA VAL A 663 -19.42 16.43 15.14
C VAL A 663 -18.92 17.77 14.62
N ARG A 664 -17.61 18.02 14.76
CA ARG A 664 -16.95 19.18 14.16
C ARG A 664 -15.62 18.82 13.51
N THR A 665 -15.18 19.63 12.55
CA THR A 665 -13.87 19.50 11.91
C THR A 665 -12.80 20.30 12.66
N LEU A 666 -11.72 19.62 13.09
CA LEU A 666 -10.58 20.20 13.79
C LEU A 666 -9.47 20.68 12.84
N ALA A 667 -9.27 19.96 11.74
CA ALA A 667 -8.32 20.29 10.69
C ALA A 667 -8.76 19.64 9.37
N GLY A 668 -8.40 20.23 8.23
CA GLY A 668 -8.82 19.77 6.90
C GLY A 668 -10.12 20.40 6.43
N ASN A 669 -10.35 20.40 5.12
CA ASN A 669 -11.55 20.98 4.49
C ASN A 669 -12.11 20.15 3.32
N GLY A 670 -11.68 18.89 3.17
CA GLY A 670 -12.07 18.03 2.05
C GLY A 670 -11.09 18.07 0.88
N THR A 671 -10.15 19.02 0.86
CA THR A 671 -9.14 19.15 -0.20
C THR A 671 -7.85 18.46 0.20
N LYS A 672 -7.28 17.66 -0.69
CA LYS A 672 -5.96 17.04 -0.51
C LYS A 672 -4.88 18.11 -0.33
N GLY A 673 -4.18 18.06 0.81
CA GLY A 673 -3.13 19.02 1.17
C GLY A 673 -1.77 18.72 0.55
N SER A 674 -1.02 19.77 0.26
CA SER A 674 0.39 19.73 -0.17
C SER A 674 1.32 20.52 0.77
N ASP A 675 0.84 20.81 1.99
CA ASP A 675 1.60 21.48 3.04
C ASP A 675 2.35 20.44 3.87
N TYR A 676 3.67 20.59 4.00
CA TYR A 676 4.57 19.68 4.73
C TYR A 676 5.01 20.23 6.09
N LYS A 677 4.51 21.41 6.49
CA LYS A 677 4.91 22.09 7.73
C LYS A 677 3.72 22.29 8.68
N GLY A 678 2.59 22.77 8.14
CA GLY A 678 1.43 23.14 8.93
C GLY A 678 1.59 24.45 9.70
N GLY A 679 0.81 24.59 10.78
CA GLY A 679 0.80 25.75 11.67
C GLY A 679 -0.48 26.58 11.61
N ARG A 680 -1.43 26.17 10.76
CA ARG A 680 -2.75 26.81 10.66
C ARG A 680 -3.75 26.12 11.58
N ARG A 681 -4.95 26.71 11.70
CA ARG A 681 -6.03 26.24 12.58
C ARG A 681 -7.27 25.85 11.80
N GLY A 682 -8.04 24.90 12.33
CA GLY A 682 -9.32 24.51 11.75
C GLY A 682 -9.21 24.11 10.29
N THR A 683 -10.23 24.46 9.52
CA THR A 683 -10.34 24.16 8.08
C THR A 683 -9.32 24.89 7.19
N SER A 684 -8.53 25.81 7.75
CA SER A 684 -7.45 26.49 7.01
C SER A 684 -6.15 25.67 6.94
N GLN A 685 -5.99 24.68 7.83
CA GLN A 685 -4.94 23.67 7.71
C GLN A 685 -5.44 22.54 6.80
N LEU A 686 -4.74 22.30 5.69
CA LEU A 686 -5.01 21.14 4.84
C LEU A 686 -4.19 19.96 5.35
N LEU A 687 -4.79 18.78 5.33
CA LEU A 687 -4.12 17.51 5.60
C LEU A 687 -4.12 16.65 4.33
N ASN A 688 -3.41 15.53 4.35
CA ASN A 688 -3.35 14.62 3.22
C ASN A 688 -3.44 13.17 3.71
N SER A 689 -4.66 12.65 3.70
CA SER A 689 -4.97 11.26 4.07
C SER A 689 -4.49 10.90 5.48
N PRO A 690 -5.06 11.53 6.53
CA PRO A 690 -4.84 11.10 7.90
C PRO A 690 -5.39 9.69 8.10
N TRP A 691 -4.56 8.76 8.59
CA TRP A 691 -4.89 7.34 8.61
C TRP A 691 -5.19 6.80 10.01
N ASP A 692 -4.38 7.17 10.98
CA ASP A 692 -4.56 6.78 12.38
C ASP A 692 -4.28 7.93 13.35
N VAL A 693 -4.91 7.90 14.51
CA VAL A 693 -4.77 8.93 15.55
C VAL A 693 -4.56 8.32 16.93
N CYS A 694 -3.81 9.01 17.79
CA CYS A 694 -3.76 8.70 19.22
C CYS A 694 -3.79 9.99 20.06
N PHE A 695 -4.38 9.91 21.25
CA PHE A 695 -4.55 11.05 22.14
C PHE A 695 -3.57 10.99 23.31
N ASP A 696 -2.78 12.05 23.48
CA ASP A 696 -1.93 12.29 24.66
C ASP A 696 -2.71 13.14 25.68
N PRO A 697 -3.20 12.55 26.79
CA PRO A 697 -3.97 13.26 27.80
C PRO A 697 -3.14 14.20 28.68
N VAL A 698 -1.81 14.04 28.71
CA VAL A 698 -0.91 14.86 29.53
C VAL A 698 -0.61 16.18 28.84
N ARG A 699 -0.33 16.13 27.53
CA ARG A 699 -0.03 17.32 26.72
C ARG A 699 -1.27 17.89 26.02
N GLU A 700 -2.41 17.23 26.14
CA GLU A 700 -3.67 17.53 25.43
C GLU A 700 -3.45 17.69 23.92
N LYS A 701 -2.74 16.71 23.34
CA LYS A 701 -2.41 16.64 21.91
C LYS A 701 -3.01 15.41 21.26
N VAL A 702 -3.41 15.54 20.00
CA VAL A 702 -3.74 14.40 19.14
C VAL A 702 -2.60 14.23 18.14
N TYR A 703 -1.90 13.10 18.20
CA TYR A 703 -0.94 12.73 17.17
C TYR A 703 -1.65 12.02 16.02
N ILE A 704 -1.24 12.31 14.80
CA ILE A 704 -1.90 11.90 13.57
C ILE A 704 -0.86 11.29 12.65
N THR A 705 -1.08 10.07 12.19
CA THR A 705 -0.32 9.50 11.08
C THR A 705 -0.89 10.06 9.78
N ILE A 706 -0.08 10.81 9.03
CA ILE A 706 -0.45 11.38 7.75
C ILE A 706 0.18 10.53 6.65
N ALA A 707 -0.59 9.55 6.17
CA ALA A 707 -0.14 8.57 5.20
C ALA A 707 0.28 9.22 3.88
N GLY A 708 -0.49 10.19 3.40
CA GLY A 708 -0.31 10.83 2.09
C GLY A 708 0.88 11.79 1.98
N GLN A 709 1.46 12.21 3.11
CA GLN A 709 2.69 13.02 3.15
C GLN A 709 3.84 12.31 3.86
N HIS A 710 3.64 11.06 4.27
CA HIS A 710 4.64 10.26 4.96
C HIS A 710 5.21 10.94 6.22
N GLN A 711 4.31 11.48 7.04
CA GLN A 711 4.66 12.27 8.23
C GLN A 711 3.79 11.89 9.43
N ILE A 712 4.30 12.21 10.62
CA ILE A 712 3.52 12.25 11.86
C ILE A 712 3.25 13.72 12.18
N TRP A 713 2.00 14.07 12.37
CA TRP A 713 1.53 15.41 12.72
C TRP A 713 0.98 15.43 14.14
N GLU A 714 0.89 16.63 14.72
CA GLU A 714 0.22 16.86 15.99
C GLU A 714 -0.82 17.97 15.86
N HIS A 715 -1.95 17.79 16.53
CA HIS A 715 -2.96 18.80 16.75
C HIS A 715 -3.00 19.16 18.24
N ASN A 716 -2.78 20.43 18.56
CA ASN A 716 -2.84 20.93 19.93
C ASN A 716 -4.26 21.40 20.25
N LEU A 717 -4.89 20.78 21.25
CA LEU A 717 -6.28 21.07 21.60
C LEU A 717 -6.49 22.43 22.29
N SER A 718 -5.43 23.02 22.85
CA SER A 718 -5.50 24.30 23.56
C SER A 718 -5.49 25.49 22.60
N ASP A 719 -4.67 25.44 21.56
CA ASP A 719 -4.56 26.52 20.57
C ASP A 719 -5.12 26.18 19.19
N GLU A 720 -5.63 24.96 19.00
CA GLU A 720 -6.21 24.41 17.77
C GLU A 720 -5.26 24.44 16.55
N THR A 721 -3.94 24.54 16.77
CA THR A 721 -2.95 24.48 15.71
C THR A 721 -2.60 23.03 15.35
N THR A 722 -2.37 22.80 14.06
CA THR A 722 -1.98 21.48 13.54
C THR A 722 -0.69 21.61 12.75
N ILE A 723 0.36 20.87 13.15
CA ILE A 723 1.71 21.00 12.60
C ILE A 723 2.31 19.62 12.30
N ALA A 724 3.24 19.59 11.34
CA ALA A 724 4.10 18.43 11.15
C ALA A 724 5.04 18.29 12.36
N PHE A 725 5.02 17.12 13.00
CA PHE A 725 5.80 16.82 14.20
C PHE A 725 7.06 16.02 13.88
N SER A 726 6.98 15.03 12.99
CA SER A 726 8.09 14.17 12.58
C SER A 726 7.95 13.72 11.12
N GLY A 727 9.07 13.56 10.41
CA GLY A 727 9.10 13.22 9.00
C GLY A 727 9.41 14.42 8.12
N ASP A 728 10.36 14.28 7.19
CA ASP A 728 10.74 15.30 6.21
C ASP A 728 9.85 15.32 4.95
N GLY A 729 8.92 14.38 4.84
CA GLY A 729 7.98 14.26 3.73
C GLY A 729 8.43 13.35 2.58
N TYR A 730 9.66 12.84 2.62
CA TYR A 730 10.10 11.81 1.67
C TYR A 730 9.57 10.44 2.07
N GLU A 731 9.23 9.62 1.08
CA GLU A 731 8.82 8.23 1.28
C GLU A 731 10.04 7.32 1.44
N ARG A 732 10.49 7.07 2.68
CA ARG A 732 11.69 6.28 2.99
C ARG A 732 11.60 5.57 4.34
N ASN A 733 12.36 4.51 4.51
CA ASN A 733 12.63 3.88 5.82
C ASN A 733 13.83 4.55 6.53
N LEU A 734 13.83 5.88 6.66
CA LEU A 734 14.97 6.62 7.22
C LEU A 734 14.74 7.00 8.68
N ASN A 735 15.56 6.44 9.56
CA ASN A 735 15.55 6.75 11.00
C ASN A 735 16.56 7.85 11.34
N GLY A 736 16.22 8.70 12.31
CA GLY A 736 17.06 9.85 12.68
C GLY A 736 16.75 10.39 14.08
N SER A 737 17.65 11.22 14.61
CA SER A 737 17.54 11.77 15.96
C SER A 737 16.60 12.99 16.07
N SER A 738 16.02 13.44 14.96
CA SER A 738 15.14 14.61 14.90
C SER A 738 14.07 14.46 13.80
N PRO A 739 13.07 15.36 13.74
CA PRO A 739 12.01 15.34 12.75
C PRO A 739 12.54 15.41 11.32
N MET A 740 13.55 16.27 11.11
CA MET A 740 14.12 16.59 9.78
C MET A 740 15.13 15.54 9.29
N THR A 741 15.50 14.59 10.14
CA THR A 741 16.40 13.47 9.79
C THR A 741 15.65 12.14 9.80
N THR A 742 14.34 12.20 9.98
CA THR A 742 13.42 11.07 9.90
C THR A 742 12.60 11.20 8.63
N SER A 743 12.39 10.10 7.93
CA SER A 743 11.41 9.97 6.86
C SER A 743 10.59 8.72 7.15
N PHE A 744 9.29 8.75 6.84
CA PHE A 744 8.41 7.58 6.96
C PHE A 744 8.00 7.09 5.56
N ALA A 745 7.31 5.97 5.48
CA ALA A 745 6.73 5.44 4.25
C ALA A 745 5.30 4.97 4.54
N GLN A 746 4.36 5.88 4.31
CA GLN A 746 2.92 5.67 4.55
C GLN A 746 2.63 5.16 5.99
N PRO A 747 2.91 5.96 7.03
CA PRO A 747 2.58 5.58 8.39
C PRO A 747 1.05 5.46 8.54
N SER A 748 0.59 4.31 9.04
CA SER A 748 -0.85 3.96 9.04
C SER A 748 -1.37 3.48 10.41
N GLY A 749 -0.48 3.32 11.39
CA GLY A 749 -0.86 2.93 12.75
C GLY A 749 -0.01 3.64 13.79
N ILE A 750 -0.62 4.05 14.90
CA ILE A 750 0.07 4.73 16.00
C ILE A 750 -0.46 4.29 17.37
N SER A 751 0.45 4.03 18.31
CA SER A 751 0.10 3.77 19.71
C SER A 751 1.12 4.39 20.66
N LEU A 752 0.67 5.06 21.72
CA LEU A 752 1.54 5.70 22.71
C LEU A 752 2.09 4.69 23.73
N SER A 753 3.29 4.95 24.23
CA SER A 753 3.81 4.30 25.43
C SER A 753 3.06 4.80 26.68
N PRO A 754 2.95 4.00 27.76
CA PRO A 754 2.22 4.41 28.97
C PRO A 754 2.79 5.67 29.64
N ASP A 755 4.10 5.90 29.51
CA ASP A 755 4.79 7.06 30.06
C ASP A 755 4.79 8.28 29.14
N MET A 756 4.11 8.20 27.99
CA MET A 756 3.98 9.28 27.00
C MET A 756 5.33 9.86 26.56
N LYS A 757 6.36 8.99 26.47
CA LYS A 757 7.69 9.36 25.95
C LYS A 757 7.91 8.88 24.53
N GLU A 758 7.33 7.75 24.14
CA GLU A 758 7.45 7.19 22.80
C GLU A 758 6.06 6.96 22.18
N ALA A 759 6.02 6.97 20.85
CA ALA A 759 4.93 6.39 20.06
C ALA A 759 5.48 5.27 19.18
N TYR A 760 4.72 4.17 19.07
CA TYR A 760 5.00 3.07 18.15
C TYR A 760 4.23 3.29 16.86
N ILE A 761 4.94 3.24 15.73
CA ILE A 761 4.41 3.54 14.39
C ILE A 761 4.43 2.26 13.56
N ALA A 762 3.29 1.91 12.96
CA ALA A 762 3.24 0.97 11.85
C ALA A 762 3.51 1.75 10.56
N ASP A 763 4.70 1.55 9.99
CA ASP A 763 5.17 2.23 8.79
C ASP A 763 4.98 1.28 7.60
N SER A 764 3.85 1.42 6.91
CA SER A 764 3.26 0.34 6.12
C SER A 764 4.03 0.06 4.84
N GLU A 765 4.39 1.09 4.08
CA GLU A 765 5.09 0.92 2.80
C GLU A 765 6.56 0.50 2.99
N SER A 766 7.16 0.77 4.15
CA SER A 766 8.47 0.22 4.54
C SER A 766 8.39 -1.16 5.19
N SER A 767 7.17 -1.63 5.51
CA SER A 767 6.92 -2.87 6.23
C SER A 767 7.71 -2.98 7.54
N SER A 768 7.69 -1.90 8.33
CA SER A 768 8.45 -1.80 9.58
C SER A 768 7.64 -1.26 10.75
N ILE A 769 8.08 -1.56 11.97
CA ILE A 769 7.60 -0.93 13.20
C ILE A 769 8.69 -0.06 13.78
N ARG A 770 8.34 1.18 14.13
CA ARG A 770 9.28 2.21 14.55
C ARG A 770 8.88 2.80 15.89
N ALA A 771 9.86 3.19 16.70
CA ALA A 771 9.63 3.98 17.90
C ALA A 771 9.99 5.44 17.60
N LEU A 772 9.04 6.34 17.84
CA LEU A 772 9.15 7.79 17.72
C LEU A 772 9.30 8.38 19.12
N ASP A 773 10.36 9.14 19.35
CA ASP A 773 10.57 9.88 20.60
C ASP A 773 9.73 11.16 20.58
N LEU A 774 8.80 11.30 21.53
CA LEU A 774 7.84 12.41 21.58
C LEU A 774 8.44 13.73 22.07
N LYS A 775 9.70 13.72 22.54
CA LYS A 775 10.42 14.94 22.95
C LYS A 775 11.25 15.51 21.80
N THR A 776 11.95 14.64 21.09
CA THR A 776 12.87 15.04 20.01
C THR A 776 12.19 15.00 18.65
N GLY A 777 11.14 14.19 18.46
CA GLY A 777 10.53 13.90 17.17
C GLY A 777 11.41 13.05 16.25
N GLY A 778 12.51 12.49 16.77
CA GLY A 778 13.33 11.50 16.08
C GLY A 778 12.76 10.08 16.19
N SER A 779 13.14 9.21 15.26
CA SER A 779 12.66 7.83 15.19
C SER A 779 13.80 6.82 15.19
N ARG A 780 13.50 5.60 15.64
CA ARG A 780 14.40 4.44 15.57
C ARG A 780 13.66 3.19 15.12
N LEU A 781 14.35 2.35 14.36
CA LEU A 781 13.81 1.08 13.89
C LEU A 781 13.71 0.08 15.05
N LEU A 782 12.53 -0.52 15.22
CA LEU A 782 12.36 -1.69 16.09
C LEU A 782 12.61 -2.95 15.27
N VAL A 783 11.79 -3.19 14.26
CA VAL A 783 11.74 -4.43 13.47
C VAL A 783 11.19 -4.18 12.07
N GLY A 784 11.47 -5.09 11.14
CA GLY A 784 10.98 -5.00 9.76
C GLY A 784 11.73 -3.96 8.90
N GLY A 785 11.42 -3.93 7.61
CA GLY A 785 12.05 -3.04 6.63
C GLY A 785 13.57 -3.23 6.46
N ASP A 786 14.14 -2.45 5.53
CA ASP A 786 15.59 -2.42 5.30
C ASP A 786 16.30 -1.49 6.30
N PRO A 787 17.18 -2.03 7.18
CA PRO A 787 17.89 -1.22 8.16
C PRO A 787 19.11 -0.47 7.58
N ILE A 788 19.52 -0.79 6.35
CA ILE A 788 20.76 -0.29 5.72
C ILE A 788 20.42 0.72 4.62
N PHE A 789 19.51 0.37 3.71
CA PHE A 789 19.14 1.21 2.56
C PHE A 789 17.76 1.82 2.80
N SER A 790 17.73 3.08 3.24
CA SER A 790 16.46 3.76 3.55
C SER A 790 15.52 3.91 2.35
N ASP A 791 16.04 3.92 1.13
CA ASP A 791 15.23 3.96 -0.10
C ASP A 791 14.66 2.59 -0.50
N ASN A 792 15.12 1.49 0.13
CA ASN A 792 14.60 0.15 -0.14
C ASN A 792 13.28 -0.09 0.61
N LEU A 793 12.17 0.15 -0.07
CA LEU A 793 10.81 -0.11 0.42
C LEU A 793 10.28 -1.50 0.03
N PHE A 794 11.15 -2.42 -0.41
CA PHE A 794 10.78 -3.75 -0.90
C PHE A 794 11.28 -4.89 -0.01
N LYS A 795 11.74 -4.57 1.20
CA LYS A 795 12.12 -5.58 2.20
C LYS A 795 10.93 -5.94 3.09
N TYR A 796 10.12 -6.85 2.59
CA TYR A 796 8.91 -7.37 3.23
C TYR A 796 8.79 -8.89 3.10
N GLY A 797 7.93 -9.50 3.90
CA GLY A 797 7.69 -10.94 3.95
C GLY A 797 7.01 -11.34 5.25
N ASP A 798 7.07 -12.61 5.62
CA ASP A 798 6.47 -13.14 6.86
C ASP A 798 7.51 -13.96 7.62
N HIS A 799 8.26 -13.31 8.51
CA HIS A 799 9.28 -13.98 9.31
C HIS A 799 9.31 -13.40 10.71
N ASP A 800 9.10 -14.27 11.71
CA ASP A 800 9.25 -13.95 13.12
C ASP A 800 10.74 -13.98 13.50
N GLY A 801 11.12 -13.30 14.58
CA GLY A 801 12.53 -13.19 14.95
C GLY A 801 12.85 -11.92 15.73
N ILE A 802 14.08 -11.43 15.60
CA ILE A 802 14.64 -10.32 16.36
C ILE A 802 15.22 -9.25 15.43
N GLY A 803 14.77 -8.01 15.60
CA GLY A 803 15.35 -6.85 14.92
C GLY A 803 15.21 -6.94 13.40
N ALA A 804 16.34 -7.00 12.70
CA ALA A 804 16.42 -6.89 11.24
C ALA A 804 16.07 -8.19 10.48
N GLU A 805 15.96 -9.33 11.16
CA GLU A 805 15.54 -10.60 10.56
C GLU A 805 14.01 -10.72 10.46
N VAL A 806 13.28 -9.89 11.23
CA VAL A 806 11.83 -9.84 11.19
C VAL A 806 11.40 -9.30 9.83
N LEU A 807 10.45 -10.00 9.21
CA LEU A 807 9.77 -9.53 8.00
C LEU A 807 8.28 -9.40 8.30
N LEU A 808 7.74 -8.25 7.94
CA LEU A 808 6.32 -7.90 7.97
C LEU A 808 5.87 -7.59 6.53
N GLN A 809 4.56 -7.49 6.31
CA GLN A 809 4.00 -7.10 5.02
C GLN A 809 2.85 -6.12 5.23
N HIS A 810 3.11 -4.86 4.90
CA HIS A 810 2.16 -3.75 4.96
C HIS A 810 1.34 -3.71 6.29
N PRO A 811 2.00 -3.62 7.46
CA PRO A 811 1.32 -3.56 8.74
C PRO A 811 0.54 -2.25 8.86
N LEU A 812 -0.74 -2.33 9.22
CA LEU A 812 -1.61 -1.15 9.30
C LEU A 812 -1.91 -0.74 10.74
N GLY A 813 -1.85 -1.68 11.71
CA GLY A 813 -2.25 -1.41 13.09
C GLY A 813 -1.16 -1.76 14.10
N VAL A 814 -1.03 -0.92 15.13
CA VAL A 814 -0.23 -1.22 16.33
C VAL A 814 -1.01 -0.84 17.59
N CYS A 815 -0.87 -1.64 18.64
CA CYS A 815 -1.47 -1.38 19.95
C CYS A 815 -0.46 -1.76 21.05
N PHE A 816 -0.10 -0.81 21.92
CA PHE A 816 0.71 -1.10 23.09
C PHE A 816 -0.17 -1.72 24.17
N GLY A 817 0.13 -2.96 24.55
CA GLY A 817 -0.61 -3.71 25.56
C GLY A 817 -0.14 -3.41 26.98
N GLN A 818 -1.01 -3.67 27.96
CA GLN A 818 -0.72 -3.52 29.39
C GLN A 818 0.41 -4.44 29.89
N ASP A 819 0.70 -5.50 29.15
CA ASP A 819 1.82 -6.42 29.37
C ASP A 819 3.18 -5.89 28.92
N GLY A 820 3.23 -4.69 28.33
CA GLY A 820 4.44 -4.04 27.83
C GLY A 820 4.85 -4.48 26.43
N GLN A 821 4.01 -5.24 25.73
CA GLN A 821 4.24 -5.68 24.35
C GLN A 821 3.54 -4.74 23.37
N VAL A 822 4.02 -4.69 22.14
CA VAL A 822 3.35 -4.01 21.02
C VAL A 822 2.71 -5.06 20.13
N TYR A 823 1.39 -5.06 20.04
CA TYR A 823 0.64 -5.94 19.14
C TYR A 823 0.54 -5.29 17.77
N ILE A 824 0.73 -6.08 16.72
CA ILE A 824 0.83 -5.64 15.33
C ILE A 824 -0.25 -6.35 14.53
N ALA A 825 -1.06 -5.60 13.79
CA ALA A 825 -1.84 -6.12 12.69
C ALA A 825 -0.95 -6.14 11.44
N ASP A 826 -0.38 -7.31 11.15
CA ASP A 826 0.49 -7.56 10.00
C ASP A 826 -0.39 -7.92 8.80
N SER A 827 -0.99 -6.89 8.22
CA SER A 827 -2.23 -6.95 7.46
C SER A 827 -2.16 -7.88 6.24
N TYR A 828 -1.11 -7.74 5.43
CA TYR A 828 -0.97 -8.52 4.19
C TYR A 828 -0.41 -9.93 4.45
N ASN A 829 0.13 -10.18 5.64
CA ASN A 829 0.39 -11.54 6.10
C ASN A 829 -0.82 -12.15 6.82
N HIS A 830 -1.93 -11.42 6.95
CA HIS A 830 -3.18 -11.88 7.57
C HIS A 830 -2.99 -12.43 8.99
N LYS A 831 -2.13 -11.77 9.76
CA LYS A 831 -1.70 -12.21 11.09
C LYS A 831 -1.77 -11.09 12.12
N ILE A 832 -1.97 -11.49 13.36
CA ILE A 832 -1.65 -10.64 14.51
C ILE A 832 -0.35 -11.13 15.11
N LYS A 833 0.59 -10.22 15.32
CA LYS A 833 1.91 -10.51 15.91
C LYS A 833 2.11 -9.70 17.19
N SER A 834 2.97 -10.18 18.08
CA SER A 834 3.41 -9.44 19.26
C SER A 834 4.89 -9.11 19.16
N LEU A 835 5.25 -7.87 19.48
CA LEU A 835 6.60 -7.34 19.53
C LEU A 835 6.97 -7.03 20.98
N ASN A 836 8.07 -7.59 21.46
CA ASN A 836 8.74 -7.08 22.66
C ASN A 836 9.65 -5.90 22.28
N PRO A 837 9.33 -4.65 22.64
CA PRO A 837 10.06 -3.47 22.16
C PRO A 837 11.50 -3.40 22.69
N SER A 838 11.78 -3.94 23.89
CA SER A 838 13.12 -3.95 24.49
C SER A 838 14.03 -5.00 23.85
N LYS A 839 13.51 -6.20 23.61
CA LYS A 839 14.25 -7.31 22.99
C LYS A 839 14.19 -7.28 21.47
N LYS A 840 13.37 -6.39 20.88
CA LYS A 840 13.04 -6.31 19.46
C LYS A 840 12.57 -7.64 18.86
N ARG A 841 11.90 -8.48 19.65
CA ARG A 841 11.47 -9.82 19.24
C ARG A 841 10.02 -9.83 18.80
N VAL A 842 9.74 -10.35 17.62
CA VAL A 842 8.40 -10.56 17.08
C VAL A 842 8.05 -12.04 17.07
N THR A 843 6.80 -12.34 17.44
CA THR A 843 6.20 -13.68 17.36
C THR A 843 4.77 -13.58 16.85
N THR A 844 4.36 -14.51 16.00
CA THR A 844 2.99 -14.65 15.53
C THR A 844 2.10 -15.15 16.66
N ILE A 845 0.96 -14.50 16.85
CA ILE A 845 -0.04 -14.84 17.86
C ILE A 845 -1.17 -15.66 17.24
N VAL A 846 -1.77 -15.13 16.17
CA VAL A 846 -2.86 -15.79 15.44
C VAL A 846 -2.77 -15.49 13.94
N GLY A 847 -3.36 -16.39 13.14
CA GLY A 847 -3.44 -16.27 11.69
C GLY A 847 -2.61 -17.32 10.96
N THR A 848 -3.20 -18.00 9.99
CA THR A 848 -2.53 -19.02 9.16
C THR A 848 -1.47 -18.45 8.20
N GLY A 849 -1.50 -17.14 7.91
CA GLY A 849 -0.75 -16.54 6.80
C GLY A 849 -1.51 -16.49 5.48
N LYS A 850 -2.71 -17.10 5.39
CA LYS A 850 -3.58 -17.06 4.21
C LYS A 850 -4.85 -16.27 4.50
N ALA A 851 -5.26 -15.43 3.54
CA ALA A 851 -6.51 -14.72 3.61
C ALA A 851 -7.68 -15.69 3.78
N GLY A 852 -8.61 -15.36 4.68
CA GLY A 852 -9.83 -16.14 4.86
C GLY A 852 -10.59 -15.74 6.10
N PHE A 853 -11.72 -16.42 6.35
CA PHE A 853 -12.56 -16.19 7.51
C PHE A 853 -12.77 -17.50 8.27
N LYS A 854 -12.07 -17.63 9.40
CA LYS A 854 -12.18 -18.82 10.24
C LYS A 854 -11.83 -18.50 11.69
N ASP A 855 -12.73 -18.82 12.61
CA ASP A 855 -12.46 -18.81 14.06
C ASP A 855 -11.61 -20.02 14.46
N GLY A 856 -10.84 -19.89 15.54
CA GLY A 856 -9.98 -20.97 15.99
C GLY A 856 -8.85 -20.52 16.92
N LYS A 857 -7.97 -21.45 17.24
CA LYS A 857 -6.79 -21.20 18.10
C LYS A 857 -5.56 -20.86 17.27
N SER A 858 -4.75 -19.94 17.75
CA SER A 858 -3.40 -19.62 17.25
C SER A 858 -3.35 -19.58 15.72
N LEU A 859 -2.56 -20.47 15.12
CA LEU A 859 -2.27 -20.53 13.68
C LEU A 859 -3.36 -21.25 12.86
N SER A 860 -4.47 -21.69 13.46
CA SER A 860 -5.59 -22.32 12.75
C SER A 860 -6.68 -21.33 12.33
N ALA A 861 -6.72 -20.16 12.99
CA ALA A 861 -7.65 -19.08 12.68
C ALA A 861 -7.20 -18.32 11.42
N GLN A 862 -8.16 -17.79 10.66
CA GLN A 862 -7.91 -17.01 9.47
C GLN A 862 -8.48 -15.61 9.61
N LEU A 863 -7.70 -14.65 9.12
CA LEU A 863 -8.01 -13.22 9.02
C LEU A 863 -7.87 -12.81 7.54
N SER A 864 -8.34 -11.64 7.18
CA SER A 864 -8.12 -11.06 5.86
C SER A 864 -7.92 -9.54 5.97
N GLU A 865 -6.66 -9.13 5.78
CA GLU A 865 -6.19 -7.74 5.90
C GLU A 865 -6.71 -7.01 7.15
N PRO A 866 -6.40 -7.50 8.37
CA PRO A 866 -6.77 -6.79 9.58
C PRO A 866 -6.08 -5.42 9.63
N ALA A 867 -6.83 -4.32 9.79
CA ALA A 867 -6.28 -2.97 9.72
C ALA A 867 -6.12 -2.27 11.08
N GLY A 868 -6.85 -2.73 12.09
CA GLY A 868 -6.88 -2.14 13.42
C GLY A 868 -7.01 -3.17 14.52
N LEU A 869 -6.45 -2.87 15.69
CA LEU A 869 -6.58 -3.67 16.89
C LEU A 869 -6.51 -2.79 18.14
N VAL A 870 -7.24 -3.18 19.19
CA VAL A 870 -7.30 -2.45 20.46
C VAL A 870 -7.44 -3.43 21.62
N GLU A 871 -6.73 -3.17 22.73
CA GLU A 871 -6.87 -3.96 23.95
C GLU A 871 -8.12 -3.54 24.73
N VAL A 872 -8.93 -4.51 25.18
CA VAL A 872 -10.08 -4.29 26.08
C VAL A 872 -9.74 -4.59 27.55
N GLY A 873 -8.56 -5.17 27.81
CA GLY A 873 -7.97 -5.40 29.13
C GLY A 873 -7.64 -6.87 29.39
N ASN A 874 -6.67 -7.11 30.27
CA ASN A 874 -6.20 -8.44 30.66
C ASN A 874 -5.81 -9.33 29.46
N GLY A 875 -5.10 -8.78 28.45
CA GLY A 875 -4.66 -9.59 27.30
C GLY A 875 -5.81 -10.01 26.37
N LYS A 876 -6.90 -9.25 26.34
CA LYS A 876 -8.01 -9.43 25.40
C LYS A 876 -8.02 -8.29 24.40
N PHE A 877 -8.20 -8.62 23.12
CA PHE A 877 -8.12 -7.67 22.02
C PHE A 877 -9.34 -7.77 21.12
N LEU A 878 -9.75 -6.63 20.57
CA LEU A 878 -10.66 -6.55 19.45
C LEU A 878 -9.88 -6.16 18.20
N ILE A 879 -10.23 -6.76 17.06
CA ILE A 879 -9.52 -6.61 15.79
C ILE A 879 -10.54 -6.27 14.69
N ALA A 880 -10.26 -5.22 13.92
CA ALA A 880 -10.99 -4.91 12.70
C ALA A 880 -10.45 -5.78 11.56
N ASP A 881 -11.18 -6.83 11.22
CA ASP A 881 -10.83 -7.80 10.18
C ASP A 881 -11.45 -7.37 8.85
N THR A 882 -10.80 -6.36 8.24
CA THR A 882 -11.35 -5.45 7.23
C THR A 882 -12.02 -6.16 6.07
N ASN A 883 -11.31 -7.07 5.39
CA ASN A 883 -11.86 -7.73 4.19
C ASN A 883 -12.93 -8.77 4.51
N ASN A 884 -12.98 -9.25 5.75
CA ASN A 884 -14.07 -10.09 6.23
C ASN A 884 -15.28 -9.27 6.71
N SER A 885 -15.15 -7.95 6.82
CA SER A 885 -16.22 -7.02 7.26
C SER A 885 -16.80 -7.37 8.64
N VAL A 886 -15.93 -7.81 9.56
CA VAL A 886 -16.30 -8.22 10.93
C VAL A 886 -15.31 -7.69 11.96
N ILE A 887 -15.72 -7.70 13.23
CA ILE A 887 -14.83 -7.51 14.38
C ILE A 887 -14.50 -8.89 14.97
N ARG A 888 -13.23 -9.14 15.25
CA ARG A 888 -12.75 -10.38 15.87
C ARG A 888 -12.35 -10.11 17.31
N TYR A 889 -12.62 -11.06 18.19
CA TYR A 889 -12.24 -11.06 19.59
C TYR A 889 -11.13 -12.09 19.81
N LEU A 890 -9.98 -11.62 20.29
CA LEU A 890 -8.79 -12.39 20.60
C LEU A 890 -8.57 -12.44 22.11
N ASP A 891 -8.54 -13.64 22.68
CA ASP A 891 -8.24 -13.88 24.09
C ASP A 891 -6.90 -14.61 24.21
N LEU A 892 -5.93 -14.00 24.89
CA LEU A 892 -4.59 -14.58 25.09
C LEU A 892 -4.50 -15.49 26.33
N ASN A 893 -5.55 -15.54 27.17
CA ASN A 893 -5.46 -16.18 28.49
C ASN A 893 -5.80 -17.68 28.50
N GLN A 894 -6.36 -18.23 27.42
CA GLN A 894 -6.96 -19.58 27.43
C GLN A 894 -5.97 -20.73 27.16
N GLY A 895 -4.73 -20.60 27.65
CA GLY A 895 -3.63 -21.55 27.41
C GLY A 895 -3.00 -21.43 26.02
N GLU A 896 -3.83 -21.29 24.99
CA GLU A 896 -3.43 -20.86 23.64
C GLU A 896 -4.30 -19.65 23.23
N PRO A 897 -3.74 -18.67 22.48
CA PRO A 897 -4.51 -17.57 21.91
C PRO A 897 -5.73 -18.08 21.12
N GLN A 898 -6.92 -17.58 21.46
CA GLN A 898 -8.15 -17.96 20.77
C GLN A 898 -8.75 -16.76 20.06
N LEU A 899 -8.99 -16.90 18.76
CA LEU A 899 -9.68 -15.92 17.93
C LEU A 899 -11.12 -16.40 17.67
N SER A 900 -12.07 -15.52 17.94
CA SER A 900 -13.49 -15.72 17.68
C SER A 900 -14.09 -14.49 17.02
N THR A 901 -15.26 -14.63 16.41
CA THR A 901 -15.99 -13.49 15.83
C THR A 901 -16.85 -12.82 16.89
N LEU A 902 -16.76 -11.49 17.02
CA LEU A 902 -17.67 -10.72 17.86
C LEU A 902 -19.00 -10.54 17.11
N GLU A 903 -20.08 -11.06 17.68
CA GLU A 903 -21.42 -10.88 17.13
C GLU A 903 -21.93 -9.46 17.39
N LEU A 904 -22.25 -8.72 16.32
CA LEU A 904 -22.79 -7.37 16.42
C LEU A 904 -24.32 -7.39 16.44
N LYS A 905 -24.91 -7.25 17.62
CA LYS A 905 -26.35 -7.35 17.86
C LYS A 905 -27.02 -6.00 17.71
N GLY A 906 -28.01 -5.91 16.82
CA GLY A 906 -28.75 -4.67 16.57
C GLY A 906 -28.05 -3.67 15.65
N VAL A 907 -26.80 -3.92 15.26
CA VAL A 907 -26.13 -3.14 14.20
C VAL A 907 -26.73 -3.54 12.87
N GLN A 908 -27.31 -2.57 12.16
CA GLN A 908 -27.86 -2.79 10.82
C GLN A 908 -26.96 -2.13 9.78
N PRO A 909 -26.83 -2.71 8.56
CA PRO A 909 -26.27 -1.96 7.44
C PRO A 909 -27.10 -0.68 7.26
N PRO A 910 -26.47 0.45 6.85
CA PRO A 910 -27.23 1.63 6.45
C PRO A 910 -28.28 1.21 5.43
N ALA A 911 -29.53 1.62 5.64
CA ALA A 911 -30.62 1.21 4.76
C ALA A 911 -30.21 1.50 3.31
N PRO A 912 -30.08 0.49 2.43
CA PRO A 912 -29.75 0.73 1.04
C PRO A 912 -30.79 1.71 0.54
N LYS A 913 -30.35 2.85 0.00
CA LYS A 913 -31.28 3.79 -0.61
C LYS A 913 -32.15 2.96 -1.54
N ALA A 914 -33.45 2.88 -1.26
CA ALA A 914 -34.36 2.49 -2.30
C ALA A 914 -33.98 3.38 -3.49
N LYS A 915 -33.81 2.80 -4.68
CA LYS A 915 -33.92 3.56 -5.93
C LYS A 915 -35.39 4.03 -6.05
N THR A 916 -35.86 4.74 -5.05
CA THR A 916 -37.07 5.53 -5.09
C THR A 916 -36.72 6.71 -5.97
N MET A 917 -37.40 6.80 -7.11
CA MET A 917 -37.72 8.09 -7.72
C MET A 917 -37.94 9.08 -6.58
N LYS A 918 -37.14 10.16 -6.51
CA LYS A 918 -37.09 11.11 -5.38
C LYS A 918 -38.49 11.32 -4.82
N ARG A 919 -38.80 10.62 -3.73
CA ARG A 919 -40.11 10.65 -3.11
C ARG A 919 -40.07 11.77 -2.09
N LEU A 920 -40.71 12.89 -2.42
CA LEU A 920 -41.02 14.01 -1.53
C LEU A 920 -41.67 13.49 -0.23
N ARG A 921 -40.89 13.33 0.84
CA ARG A 921 -41.38 13.32 2.23
C ARG A 921 -40.31 13.86 3.17
N LYS A 922 -40.00 15.16 3.11
CA LYS A 922 -39.71 15.86 4.37
C LYS A 922 -41.03 15.87 5.13
N ARG A 923 -41.12 15.07 6.20
CA ARG A 923 -42.27 15.11 7.09
C ARG A 923 -42.28 16.53 7.68
N LEU A 924 -43.33 17.30 7.42
CA LEU A 924 -43.52 18.59 8.09
C LEU A 924 -43.44 18.35 9.59
N SER A 925 -42.79 19.25 10.32
CA SER A 925 -42.76 19.12 11.78
C SER A 925 -44.20 19.12 12.29
N PRO A 926 -44.54 18.37 13.36
CA PRO A 926 -45.92 18.23 13.85
C PRO A 926 -46.62 19.56 14.16
N ASP A 927 -45.85 20.62 14.37
CA ASP A 927 -46.29 21.98 14.68
C ASP A 927 -46.35 22.91 13.46
N THR A 928 -46.11 22.41 12.23
CA THR A 928 -46.22 23.21 11.00
C THR A 928 -47.68 23.49 10.66
N GLN A 929 -48.00 24.77 10.53
CA GLN A 929 -49.32 25.20 10.10
C GLN A 929 -49.40 25.26 8.58
N ILE A 930 -50.40 24.62 7.98
CA ILE A 930 -50.59 24.58 6.52
C ILE A 930 -51.70 25.56 6.13
N VAL A 931 -51.42 26.39 5.13
CA VAL A 931 -52.35 27.35 4.53
C VAL A 931 -52.55 27.00 3.08
N MET A 932 -53.77 26.68 2.68
CA MET A 932 -54.10 26.36 1.29
C MET A 932 -54.36 27.66 0.52
N VAL A 933 -53.76 27.82 -0.65
CA VAL A 933 -53.92 28.98 -1.54
C VAL A 933 -54.26 28.51 -2.94
N ASN A 934 -55.17 29.21 -3.62
CA ASN A 934 -55.43 28.98 -5.04
C ASN A 934 -54.42 29.79 -5.87
N GLY A 935 -53.63 29.10 -6.69
CA GLY A 935 -52.66 29.67 -7.62
C GLY A 935 -53.24 30.03 -9.00
N GLY A 936 -54.51 29.75 -9.23
CA GLY A 936 -55.21 30.06 -10.48
C GLY A 936 -54.72 29.27 -11.68
N THR A 937 -55.05 29.74 -12.87
CA THR A 937 -54.77 29.08 -14.15
C THR A 937 -53.65 29.77 -14.95
N SER A 938 -53.08 30.87 -14.47
CA SER A 938 -52.11 31.66 -15.23
C SER A 938 -50.77 30.95 -15.47
N THR A 939 -50.14 31.22 -16.61
CA THR A 939 -48.85 30.62 -17.01
C THR A 939 -47.66 31.19 -16.29
N GLU A 940 -47.71 32.44 -15.86
CA GLU A 940 -46.66 33.11 -15.10
C GLU A 940 -47.25 34.17 -14.18
N GLY A 941 -46.47 34.63 -13.21
CA GLY A 941 -46.93 35.60 -12.23
C GLY A 941 -46.03 35.68 -11.00
N ASP A 942 -46.46 36.45 -10.00
CA ASP A 942 -45.73 36.66 -8.76
C ASP A 942 -46.51 36.14 -7.54
N LEU A 943 -45.80 35.47 -6.64
CA LEU A 943 -46.24 35.06 -5.33
C LEU A 943 -45.70 36.05 -4.28
N TYR A 944 -46.58 36.82 -3.68
CA TYR A 944 -46.25 37.81 -2.64
C TYR A 944 -46.44 37.19 -1.25
N LEU A 945 -45.36 36.74 -0.63
CA LEU A 945 -45.36 36.36 0.78
C LEU A 945 -45.54 37.61 1.65
N SER A 946 -46.56 37.60 2.50
CA SER A 946 -46.82 38.68 3.46
C SER A 946 -47.23 38.09 4.80
N ILE A 947 -46.23 37.88 5.66
CA ILE A 947 -46.42 37.35 7.00
C ILE A 947 -46.37 38.50 7.99
N SER A 948 -47.36 38.58 8.87
CA SER A 948 -47.42 39.58 9.94
C SER A 948 -47.28 38.91 11.30
N VAL A 949 -46.73 39.65 12.25
CA VAL A 949 -46.67 39.27 13.66
C VAL A 949 -47.66 40.12 14.47
N PRO A 950 -48.17 39.62 15.61
CA PRO A 950 -49.11 40.36 16.45
C PRO A 950 -48.53 41.67 16.99
N GLU A 951 -49.40 42.56 17.43
CA GLU A 951 -49.03 43.80 18.11
C GLU A 951 -48.14 43.52 19.34
N GLY A 952 -47.04 44.28 19.46
CA GLY A 952 -46.01 44.08 20.49
C GLY A 952 -44.91 43.06 20.14
N TYR A 953 -44.99 42.39 18.98
CA TYR A 953 -43.92 41.53 18.47
C TYR A 953 -43.27 42.13 17.21
N HIS A 954 -42.01 41.80 16.99
CA HIS A 954 -41.25 42.11 15.77
C HIS A 954 -40.51 40.86 15.28
N PHE A 955 -40.14 40.81 14.00
CA PHE A 955 -39.28 39.73 13.49
C PHE A 955 -37.90 39.78 14.15
N SER A 956 -37.32 38.60 14.43
CA SER A 956 -36.00 38.51 15.07
C SER A 956 -34.91 39.13 14.19
N LYS A 957 -34.00 39.91 14.80
CA LYS A 957 -32.84 40.47 14.13
C LYS A 957 -31.67 39.48 14.11
N GLU A 958 -31.63 38.56 15.07
CA GLU A 958 -30.59 37.57 15.32
C GLU A 958 -30.81 36.30 14.48
N ALA A 959 -32.05 35.83 14.37
CA ALA A 959 -32.43 34.66 13.58
C ALA A 959 -33.39 35.08 12.45
N ARG A 960 -32.87 35.18 11.21
CA ARG A 960 -33.67 35.64 10.07
C ARG A 960 -34.75 34.61 9.69
N SER A 961 -35.97 35.11 9.53
CA SER A 961 -37.07 34.31 8.98
C SER A 961 -36.80 34.00 7.52
N LYS A 962 -37.10 32.77 7.09
CA LYS A 962 -36.75 32.27 5.76
C LYS A 962 -37.84 31.41 5.15
N PHE A 963 -37.81 31.28 3.84
CA PHE A 963 -38.70 30.41 3.08
C PHE A 963 -37.92 29.50 2.13
N ASN A 964 -38.55 28.39 1.73
CA ASN A 964 -38.14 27.59 0.59
C ASN A 964 -39.38 27.08 -0.18
N VAL A 965 -39.18 26.67 -1.42
CA VAL A 965 -40.24 26.24 -2.33
C VAL A 965 -40.03 24.81 -2.79
N GLU A 966 -41.11 24.04 -2.77
CA GLU A 966 -41.22 22.68 -3.31
C GLU A 966 -42.34 22.66 -4.37
N ILE A 967 -42.19 21.94 -5.47
CA ILE A 967 -43.14 21.96 -6.59
C ILE A 967 -43.46 20.53 -7.02
N GLN A 968 -44.73 20.26 -7.32
CA GLN A 968 -45.22 18.96 -7.76
C GLN A 968 -46.19 19.10 -8.95
N PRO A 969 -45.98 18.40 -10.08
CA PRO A 969 -44.79 17.60 -10.45
C PRO A 969 -43.48 18.41 -10.47
N GLU A 970 -42.32 17.76 -10.28
CA GLU A 970 -41.02 18.45 -10.43
C GLU A 970 -40.92 19.08 -11.84
N ASN A 971 -40.42 20.32 -11.90
CA ASN A 971 -40.35 21.16 -13.10
C ASN A 971 -41.70 21.55 -13.73
N SER A 972 -42.86 21.27 -13.11
CA SER A 972 -44.15 21.73 -13.66
C SER A 972 -44.30 23.24 -13.56
N VAL A 973 -43.68 23.85 -12.56
CA VAL A 973 -43.56 25.29 -12.35
C VAL A 973 -42.10 25.58 -12.00
N ALA A 974 -41.51 26.61 -12.61
CA ALA A 974 -40.25 27.20 -12.22
C ALA A 974 -40.56 28.36 -11.28
N VAL A 975 -39.96 28.40 -10.09
CA VAL A 975 -40.16 29.50 -9.13
C VAL A 975 -38.80 30.07 -8.76
N GLU A 976 -38.66 31.39 -8.85
CA GLU A 976 -37.43 32.10 -8.52
C GLU A 976 -37.70 33.26 -7.54
N PRO A 977 -37.00 33.31 -6.39
CA PRO A 977 -36.01 32.34 -5.92
C PRO A 977 -36.67 31.08 -5.28
N LEU A 978 -35.97 29.94 -5.33
CA LEU A 978 -36.43 28.68 -4.70
C LEU A 978 -36.29 28.69 -3.17
N ASP A 979 -35.45 29.55 -2.62
CA ASP A 979 -35.31 29.82 -1.19
C ASP A 979 -34.82 31.24 -0.95
N GLY A 980 -35.06 31.76 0.25
CA GLY A 980 -34.69 33.13 0.58
C GLY A 980 -35.05 33.53 2.00
N ASN A 981 -34.71 34.76 2.37
CA ASN A 981 -35.10 35.35 3.65
C ASN A 981 -36.32 36.24 3.46
N LEU A 982 -37.19 36.30 4.48
CA LEU A 982 -38.23 37.33 4.56
C LEU A 982 -37.57 38.67 4.92
N SER A 983 -38.16 39.76 4.44
CA SER A 983 -37.79 41.12 4.84
C SER A 983 -38.02 41.34 6.35
N PRO A 984 -37.45 42.40 6.95
CA PRO A 984 -37.74 42.76 8.34
C PRO A 984 -39.24 42.97 8.64
N GLU A 985 -40.05 43.25 7.62
CA GLU A 985 -41.49 43.40 7.66
C GLU A 985 -42.25 42.08 7.35
N GLY A 986 -41.53 40.98 7.15
CA GLY A 986 -42.11 39.66 6.92
C GLY A 986 -42.52 39.36 5.48
N SER A 987 -41.97 40.09 4.51
CA SER A 987 -42.36 39.99 3.10
C SER A 987 -41.30 39.38 2.18
N ALA A 988 -41.73 38.73 1.11
CA ALA A 988 -40.86 38.30 0.01
C ALA A 988 -41.67 38.13 -1.29
N VAL A 989 -41.02 38.26 -2.44
CA VAL A 989 -41.65 38.09 -3.75
C VAL A 989 -40.95 36.96 -4.48
N LEU A 990 -41.73 36.03 -5.02
CA LEU A 990 -41.24 34.92 -5.82
C LEU A 990 -41.95 34.95 -7.17
N HIS A 991 -41.18 34.93 -8.24
CA HIS A 991 -41.73 34.84 -9.59
C HIS A 991 -41.95 33.37 -9.94
N PHE A 992 -43.10 33.02 -10.51
CA PHE A 992 -43.39 31.68 -10.98
C PHE A 992 -43.69 31.66 -12.48
N LYS A 993 -43.26 30.59 -13.15
CA LYS A 993 -43.56 30.31 -14.56
C LYS A 993 -43.84 28.83 -14.76
N ARG A 994 -45.02 28.50 -15.24
CA ARG A 994 -45.46 27.14 -15.52
C ARG A 994 -44.78 26.62 -16.78
N SER A 995 -44.20 25.44 -16.68
CA SER A 995 -43.59 24.74 -17.81
C SER A 995 -44.56 23.75 -18.47
N THR A 996 -45.69 23.48 -17.82
CA THR A 996 -46.72 22.54 -18.31
C THR A 996 -48.13 23.03 -17.99
N PRO A 997 -49.12 22.80 -18.88
CA PRO A 997 -50.52 23.22 -18.68
C PRO A 997 -51.29 22.37 -17.67
N SER A 998 -50.74 21.24 -17.22
CA SER A 998 -51.35 20.35 -16.24
C SER A 998 -51.42 20.96 -14.84
N ALA A 999 -52.40 20.55 -14.04
CA ALA A 999 -52.53 20.96 -12.65
C ALA A 999 -51.26 20.63 -11.83
N SER A 1000 -50.85 21.55 -10.96
CA SER A 1000 -49.64 21.41 -10.14
C SER A 1000 -49.79 22.08 -8.77
N LEU A 1001 -48.94 21.70 -7.83
CA LEU A 1001 -48.94 22.18 -6.46
C LEU A 1001 -47.56 22.75 -6.13
N GLY A 1002 -47.48 24.04 -5.81
CA GLY A 1002 -46.32 24.66 -5.18
C GLY A 1002 -46.51 24.72 -3.66
N ARG A 1003 -45.57 24.20 -2.88
CA ARG A 1003 -45.53 24.36 -1.42
C ARG A 1003 -44.39 25.30 -1.02
N ILE A 1004 -44.71 26.39 -0.35
CA ILE A 1004 -43.72 27.33 0.18
C ILE A 1004 -43.65 27.17 1.71
N ASN A 1005 -42.56 26.61 2.21
CA ASN A 1005 -42.36 26.42 3.65
C ASN A 1005 -41.62 27.63 4.23
N CYS A 1006 -42.21 28.26 5.23
CA CYS A 1006 -41.66 29.40 5.95
C CYS A 1006 -41.30 29.03 7.39
N LYS A 1007 -40.12 29.47 7.82
CA LYS A 1007 -39.66 29.45 9.20
C LYS A 1007 -39.66 30.88 9.73
N VAL A 1008 -40.60 31.19 10.60
CA VAL A 1008 -40.83 32.54 11.10
C VAL A 1008 -40.32 32.66 12.53
N TYR A 1009 -39.33 33.53 12.74
CA TYR A 1009 -38.76 33.86 14.04
C TYR A 1009 -39.18 35.28 14.43
N TYR A 1010 -39.78 35.42 15.61
CA TYR A 1010 -40.35 36.68 16.09
C TYR A 1010 -40.21 36.81 17.60
N CYS A 1011 -40.02 38.03 18.09
CA CYS A 1011 -39.69 38.31 19.48
C CYS A 1011 -40.48 39.53 19.95
N LYS A 1012 -40.66 39.65 21.27
CA LYS A 1012 -41.07 40.88 21.92
C LYS A 1012 -39.83 41.53 22.53
N GLU A 1013 -39.81 42.85 22.66
CA GLU A 1013 -38.63 43.56 23.22
C GLU A 1013 -38.22 42.93 24.56
N ASP A 1014 -36.93 42.61 24.68
CA ASP A 1014 -36.29 41.99 25.86
C ASP A 1014 -36.85 40.62 26.29
N GLU A 1015 -37.57 39.92 25.40
CA GLU A 1015 -38.05 38.54 25.62
C GLU A 1015 -37.39 37.52 24.69
N VAL A 1016 -37.48 36.23 25.04
CA VAL A 1016 -36.95 35.13 24.21
C VAL A 1016 -37.72 35.03 22.89
N CYS A 1017 -36.99 34.99 21.78
CA CYS A 1017 -37.57 34.83 20.44
C CYS A 1017 -38.29 33.49 20.28
N LEU A 1018 -39.49 33.55 19.71
CA LEU A 1018 -40.35 32.40 19.41
C LEU A 1018 -40.22 32.01 17.93
N TYR A 1019 -40.62 30.77 17.64
CA TYR A 1019 -40.59 30.18 16.30
C TYR A 1019 -41.96 29.66 15.89
N GLN A 1020 -42.35 29.94 14.66
CA GLN A 1020 -43.53 29.39 14.00
C GLN A 1020 -43.14 28.77 12.64
N SER A 1021 -43.50 27.50 12.46
CA SER A 1021 -43.39 26.80 11.18
C SER A 1021 -44.69 26.95 10.38
N LEU A 1022 -44.60 27.35 9.12
CA LEU A 1022 -45.73 27.61 8.23
C LEU A 1022 -45.47 26.98 6.85
N ALA A 1023 -46.50 26.50 6.17
CA ALA A 1023 -46.42 26.04 4.79
C ALA A 1023 -47.62 26.57 3.97
N PHE A 1024 -47.36 27.30 2.89
CA PHE A 1024 -48.38 27.68 1.92
C PHE A 1024 -48.45 26.66 0.80
N GLU A 1025 -49.60 26.02 0.60
CA GLU A 1025 -49.86 25.09 -0.50
C GLU A 1025 -50.66 25.79 -1.59
N VAL A 1026 -49.96 26.24 -2.63
CA VAL A 1026 -50.46 26.97 -3.81
C VAL A 1026 -50.85 25.97 -4.89
N LYS A 1027 -52.15 25.82 -5.15
CA LYS A 1027 -52.69 24.92 -6.18
C LYS A 1027 -52.88 25.66 -7.51
N PHE A 1028 -52.11 25.29 -8.53
CA PHE A 1028 -52.29 25.77 -9.90
C PHE A 1028 -53.21 24.80 -10.66
N GLU A 1029 -54.31 25.33 -11.19
CA GLU A 1029 -55.31 24.56 -11.94
C GLU A 1029 -54.91 24.41 -13.43
N GLU A 1030 -55.57 23.56 -14.21
CA GLU A 1030 -55.23 23.38 -15.63
C GLU A 1030 -55.36 24.68 -16.44
N GLU A 1031 -54.40 24.94 -17.34
CA GLU A 1031 -54.28 26.19 -18.08
C GLU A 1031 -55.43 26.42 -19.08
N ILE A 1032 -55.87 27.67 -19.23
CA ILE A 1032 -56.84 28.11 -20.26
C ILE A 1032 -56.15 29.11 -21.19
N THR A 1033 -56.33 28.96 -22.50
CA THR A 1033 -55.53 29.49 -23.62
C THR A 1033 -55.35 31.02 -23.75
N GLU A 1034 -55.80 31.84 -22.81
CA GLU A 1034 -55.42 33.26 -22.70
C GLU A 1034 -55.35 33.66 -21.22
N SER A 1035 -54.14 33.85 -20.67
CA SER A 1035 -53.97 34.27 -19.27
C SER A 1035 -53.00 35.44 -19.13
N SER A 1036 -53.42 36.51 -18.46
CA SER A 1036 -52.53 37.56 -17.98
C SER A 1036 -51.68 37.08 -16.80
N PRO A 1037 -50.49 37.67 -16.55
CA PRO A 1037 -49.69 37.35 -15.37
C PRO A 1037 -50.51 37.48 -14.09
N ALA A 1038 -50.41 36.50 -13.19
CA ALA A 1038 -51.15 36.50 -11.93
C ALA A 1038 -50.35 37.13 -10.78
N GLU A 1039 -51.01 37.89 -9.92
CA GLU A 1039 -50.45 38.35 -8.65
C GLU A 1039 -51.18 37.65 -7.50
N ILE A 1040 -50.49 36.76 -6.79
CA ILE A 1040 -51.08 35.91 -5.75
C ILE A 1040 -50.44 36.26 -4.41
N THR A 1041 -51.24 36.71 -3.44
CA THR A 1041 -50.72 37.04 -2.11
C THR A 1041 -50.89 35.88 -1.12
N LEU A 1042 -49.78 35.50 -0.48
CA LEU A 1042 -49.67 34.44 0.51
C LEU A 1042 -49.60 35.09 1.90
N GLN A 1043 -50.77 35.33 2.49
CA GLN A 1043 -50.89 36.07 3.75
C GLN A 1043 -51.06 35.15 4.96
N TYR A 1044 -50.36 35.47 6.05
CA TYR A 1044 -50.57 34.80 7.33
C TYR A 1044 -50.25 35.71 8.52
N LEU A 1045 -51.11 35.71 9.55
CA LEU A 1045 -50.86 36.37 10.83
C LEU A 1045 -50.42 35.33 11.86
N VAL A 1046 -49.18 35.46 12.35
CA VAL A 1046 -48.64 34.58 13.39
C VAL A 1046 -49.46 34.69 14.68
N LYS A 1047 -49.80 33.57 15.29
CA LYS A 1047 -50.52 33.52 16.58
C LYS A 1047 -49.54 33.08 17.68
N PRO A 1048 -49.34 33.85 18.77
CA PRO A 1048 -48.45 33.44 19.85
C PRO A 1048 -48.96 32.17 20.50
N LYS A 1049 -48.08 31.17 20.69
CA LYS A 1049 -48.39 30.02 21.53
C LYS A 1049 -48.35 30.49 22.99
N ALA A 1050 -49.47 30.41 23.71
CA ALA A 1050 -49.51 30.76 25.13
C ALA A 1050 -48.57 29.84 25.93
N ASN A 1051 -47.75 30.42 26.81
CA ASN A 1051 -46.85 29.67 27.70
C ASN A 1051 -47.65 28.66 28.53
N ARG A 1052 -47.54 27.38 28.21
CA ARG A 1052 -47.97 26.28 29.09
C ARG A 1052 -46.86 26.06 30.12
N ASP A 1053 -46.75 26.98 31.07
CA ASP A 1053 -46.07 26.74 32.36
C ASP A 1053 -46.59 27.75 33.38
N SER A 1054 -47.80 27.47 33.85
CA SER A 1054 -48.31 27.96 35.14
C SER A 1054 -49.19 26.86 35.75
N LEU A 1055 -48.63 25.66 35.90
CA LEU A 1055 -49.18 24.65 36.80
C LEU A 1055 -48.68 24.94 38.21
N GLN A 1056 -49.65 25.31 39.05
CA GLN A 1056 -49.54 25.71 40.44
C GLN A 1056 -48.88 24.63 41.30
N ILE A 1057 -47.92 25.06 42.12
CA ILE A 1057 -47.51 24.35 43.34
C ILE A 1057 -48.50 24.78 44.43
N THR A 1058 -49.31 23.84 44.93
CA THR A 1058 -50.02 23.97 46.22
C THR A 1058 -49.76 22.72 47.06
N SER A 1059 -49.20 23.01 48.25
CA SER A 1059 -49.05 22.21 49.49
C SER A 1059 -48.39 20.84 49.41
#